data_AF-A0A7M1STB8-F1
#
_entry.id   AF-A0A7M1STB8-F1
#
_cell.length_a   1.000
_cell.length_b   1.000
_cell.length_c   1.000
_cell.angle_alpha   90.00
_cell.angle_beta   90.00
_cell.angle_gamma   90.00
#
_symmetry.space_group_name_H-M   'P 1'
#
loop_
_entity.id
_entity.type
_entity.pdbx_description
1 polymer ?
#
loop_
_entity_poly.entity_id
_entity_poly.type
_entity_poly.pdbx_seq_one_letter_code
_entity_poly.pdbx_strand_id
1 'polypeptide(L)'
;MSDPGVTLSSADSLEDWETGWGNALSLNTDEYQEGSASIELTDGGNEVQFMLNLDPVDTGLSRDEAVLEFWYWVEDVSALGDGEGRVELTSSGGPDSDQYEWRMIDLIPNLNDGWNLVSLNLANAGVAGEPDLSAINFFRLFNFSPDPVSVRIDDLRLRQQPEPEARLMPVSLGSHDVPIAEYDVRDFGAHPDDGVDDTHALQSAMNAAHANGGGTVFAPAGQFDIHGTLDVPAAVTLRGDWAGPDEGGIGEGTVLAAYAGRGQVDGTAFLTTRSGSTIRDLSIWYPEQDDPTNVVAYPWTIQNADGRNDNGYYGPNLTNLTFVNSYRGVNVAVAARHFVRNVHGTFLDEGMAFDGIYDIGQVQHVHMGPRYWAEWPGGPASEDVAAHLRANAVGITAYKYDWFYFSTLSFDSYAAALRTARSEHGLANGQVWDLTITNGAVGLDLVEASPIGVVVTDATIHTPGGIGVHASSGLSDPQTISLAQTTFEAPQGQPVLLEGDGSVVVTESEFVSWDEHAVTAMAGTVQLTGNAFTAASPAVLLSNEVSSAAILGNEFATDVDAVTDETGDTADVQIDTGTWAPADLPSIPDLTDAAPPADRYPDPGSDTVVLVTDHGARGNGAHDDTAAFQAALQDAGSAGGGTVYAPAGRYRITQPLQVPDGVELRGSWEGPHHYGNAPRGTVLVAYAGEGQSSPALLDLADGAGVRGLSVFYPFQDHADPIDYPVTISARGDGSWVVDVTLPNSRQGIEVTGHDVVVDYASGMGLDTFITHSGTGGYVANVLNSVGDWQDGEREYNSPPSDWWMQTPPSQATGLRMDGATAVTLVNNFSFGMADGLVLAGTSSDLLVLGHGVDNSERAIVATGSGSGLVLVNSELVAIDLSDDPGDKRYLDVSEDFTGSLQLHQTLAWAARGGSNLHGSGEVTVSQWISSEGAFDVTGGSLHLSASYLHDDAPQVRLGPDVAQALVIANVGNAQAFEVSGDDGDPHCVAWNVRKDHGEPGTGSLPQDGCSPGAPIDPEPIDPEPIDPEPIDPEPIDPEPADRDGDASGADRPGAGPTQAGLPATREGDSSPGALADSGASIALAMLVATLLVSGGLIVRRRVGER
;
A
#
# COMPACT_ATOMS: atom_id res chain seq x y z
N MET A 1 36.05 14.30 -0.54
CA MET A 1 37.51 14.03 -0.48
C MET A 1 38.04 14.09 -1.91
N SER A 2 39.35 14.29 -2.16
CA SER A 2 39.87 14.23 -3.53
C SER A 2 39.71 12.81 -4.07
N ASP A 3 38.83 12.65 -5.06
CA ASP A 3 38.47 11.39 -5.70
C ASP A 3 39.72 10.68 -6.27
N PRO A 4 40.00 9.41 -5.91
CA PRO A 4 41.10 8.61 -6.46
C PRO A 4 40.82 8.12 -7.90
N GLY A 5 40.31 9.00 -8.76
CA GLY A 5 40.07 8.71 -10.18
C GLY A 5 41.32 8.78 -11.03
N VAL A 6 41.44 7.89 -12.01
CA VAL A 6 42.47 7.91 -13.07
C VAL A 6 41.82 8.34 -14.38
N THR A 7 42.10 9.57 -14.80
CA THR A 7 41.71 10.05 -16.14
C THR A 7 42.51 9.32 -17.21
N LEU A 8 41.81 8.63 -18.10
CA LEU A 8 42.41 7.96 -19.26
C LEU A 8 42.60 8.96 -20.40
N SER A 9 41.63 9.86 -20.62
CA SER A 9 41.73 10.98 -21.56
C SER A 9 40.74 12.08 -21.20
N SER A 10 41.20 13.32 -21.07
CA SER A 10 40.33 14.50 -20.91
C SER A 10 39.67 14.97 -22.21
N ALA A 11 39.90 14.28 -23.35
CA ALA A 11 39.32 14.60 -24.66
C ALA A 11 39.65 16.01 -25.21
N ASP A 12 40.58 16.73 -24.58
CA ASP A 12 41.05 18.07 -25.00
C ASP A 12 41.93 18.08 -26.26
N SER A 13 42.29 16.90 -26.79
CA SER A 13 43.14 16.77 -27.96
C SER A 13 42.86 15.49 -28.75
N LEU A 14 43.04 15.54 -30.07
CA LEU A 14 42.96 14.37 -30.96
C LEU A 14 44.17 13.43 -30.87
N GLU A 15 45.13 13.69 -29.97
CA GLU A 15 46.26 12.79 -29.76
C GLU A 15 45.72 11.42 -29.29
N ASP A 16 46.21 10.35 -29.92
CA ASP A 16 45.87 8.95 -29.67
C ASP A 16 44.42 8.48 -29.92
N TRP A 17 43.51 9.38 -30.30
CA TRP A 17 42.17 9.06 -30.76
C TRP A 17 42.13 8.73 -32.27
N GLU A 18 41.42 7.66 -32.63
CA GLU A 18 41.24 7.24 -34.02
C GLU A 18 39.89 6.55 -34.27
N THR A 19 39.61 6.26 -35.55
CA THR A 19 38.50 5.39 -35.98
C THR A 19 39.03 4.24 -36.84
N GLY A 20 38.37 3.09 -36.79
CA GLY A 20 38.75 1.88 -37.52
C GLY A 20 38.32 1.87 -38.99
N TRP A 21 37.41 2.75 -39.39
CA TRP A 21 36.73 2.71 -40.70
C TRP A 21 36.96 3.94 -41.59
N GLY A 22 37.83 4.87 -41.15
CA GLY A 22 38.23 6.03 -41.95
C GLY A 22 37.33 7.26 -41.81
N ASN A 23 36.41 7.25 -40.85
CA ASN A 23 35.69 8.45 -40.41
C ASN A 23 36.67 9.40 -39.69
N ALA A 24 36.51 10.71 -39.91
CA ALA A 24 37.41 11.71 -39.34
C ALA A 24 36.86 12.22 -38.00
N LEU A 25 37.68 12.13 -36.95
CA LEU A 25 37.43 12.81 -35.68
C LEU A 25 37.88 14.27 -35.77
N SER A 26 37.18 15.15 -35.06
CA SER A 26 37.51 16.55 -34.92
C SER A 26 37.44 16.98 -33.46
N LEU A 27 38.09 18.10 -33.13
CA LEU A 27 38.04 18.68 -31.79
C LEU A 27 36.97 19.77 -31.76
N ASN A 28 36.03 19.69 -30.82
CA ASN A 28 34.99 20.70 -30.62
C ASN A 28 35.28 21.52 -29.35
N THR A 29 35.49 22.82 -29.51
CA THR A 29 35.81 23.75 -28.41
C THR A 29 34.61 24.59 -27.96
N ASP A 30 33.46 24.40 -28.60
CA ASP A 30 32.24 25.17 -28.33
C ASP A 30 31.27 24.37 -27.45
N GLU A 31 31.27 23.05 -27.56
CA GLU A 31 30.41 22.11 -26.81
C GLU A 31 31.26 20.99 -26.19
N TYR A 32 31.47 21.08 -24.88
CA TYR A 32 32.20 20.11 -24.03
C TYR A 32 31.67 20.21 -22.59
N GLN A 33 31.92 19.18 -21.78
CA GLN A 33 31.49 19.10 -20.38
C GLN A 33 32.64 19.42 -19.42
N GLU A 34 33.84 18.92 -19.72
CA GLU A 34 35.02 19.07 -18.86
C GLU A 34 36.22 19.60 -19.66
N GLY A 35 37.17 20.22 -18.96
CA GLY A 35 38.38 20.72 -19.60
C GLY A 35 38.13 21.92 -20.55
N SER A 36 38.45 21.74 -21.83
CA SER A 36 38.49 22.81 -22.84
C SER A 36 37.98 22.41 -24.23
N ALA A 37 37.73 21.12 -24.48
CA ALA A 37 37.18 20.61 -25.73
C ALA A 37 36.67 19.16 -25.60
N SER A 38 35.86 18.71 -26.56
CA SER A 38 35.43 17.32 -26.72
C SER A 38 35.86 16.73 -28.07
N ILE A 39 35.90 15.40 -28.18
CA ILE A 39 36.19 14.70 -29.44
C ILE A 39 34.88 14.42 -30.16
N GLU A 40 34.74 14.95 -31.37
CA GLU A 40 33.53 14.85 -32.18
C GLU A 40 33.72 13.96 -33.40
N LEU A 41 32.72 13.10 -33.63
CA LEU A 41 32.46 12.41 -34.88
C LEU A 41 31.20 13.02 -35.52
N THR A 42 31.36 13.87 -36.54
CA THR A 42 30.24 14.49 -37.27
C THR A 42 29.73 13.55 -38.35
N ASP A 43 28.41 13.34 -38.43
CA ASP A 43 27.77 12.53 -39.49
C ASP A 43 28.46 11.15 -39.61
N GLY A 44 28.47 10.38 -38.51
CA GLY A 44 29.24 9.12 -38.36
C GLY A 44 28.91 8.02 -39.38
N GLY A 45 28.03 8.30 -40.35
CA GLY A 45 27.51 7.33 -41.30
C GLY A 45 26.79 6.21 -40.55
N ASN A 46 26.92 4.98 -41.05
CA ASN A 46 26.27 3.83 -40.43
C ASN A 46 27.12 3.22 -39.28
N GLU A 47 28.18 3.90 -38.85
CA GLU A 47 29.24 3.34 -37.98
C GLU A 47 29.79 4.40 -37.01
N VAL A 48 29.19 4.49 -35.83
CA VAL A 48 29.72 5.32 -34.74
C VAL A 48 30.91 4.59 -34.13
N GLN A 49 32.07 5.24 -34.04
CA GLN A 49 33.24 4.66 -33.39
C GLN A 49 34.23 5.68 -32.85
N PHE A 50 34.65 5.47 -31.60
CA PHE A 50 35.81 6.10 -30.99
C PHE A 50 36.77 5.01 -30.52
N MET A 51 38.05 5.13 -30.86
CA MET A 51 39.12 4.29 -30.32
C MET A 51 40.20 5.18 -29.73
N LEU A 52 40.66 4.82 -28.54
CA LEU A 52 41.72 5.51 -27.84
C LEU A 52 42.84 4.51 -27.55
N ASN A 53 44.02 4.80 -28.06
CA ASN A 53 45.24 4.07 -27.72
C ASN A 53 45.94 4.79 -26.56
N LEU A 54 46.49 4.07 -25.60
CA LEU A 54 47.15 4.67 -24.43
C LEU A 54 48.49 3.99 -24.18
N ASP A 55 49.43 4.72 -23.58
CA ASP A 55 50.49 4.07 -22.81
C ASP A 55 49.84 3.30 -21.64
N PRO A 56 50.34 2.11 -21.25
CA PRO A 56 49.73 1.33 -20.16
C PRO A 56 49.56 2.13 -18.86
N VAL A 57 48.32 2.18 -18.40
CA VAL A 57 47.87 2.90 -17.21
C VAL A 57 47.60 1.89 -16.09
N ASP A 58 48.26 2.09 -14.95
CA ASP A 58 47.92 1.41 -13.71
C ASP A 58 46.81 2.20 -13.02
N THR A 59 45.61 1.61 -12.96
CA THR A 59 44.43 2.28 -12.41
C THR A 59 44.47 2.30 -10.88
N GLY A 60 45.20 1.38 -10.25
CA GLY A 60 45.19 1.18 -8.81
C GLY A 60 43.86 0.63 -8.25
N LEU A 61 42.90 0.27 -9.11
CA LEU A 61 41.57 -0.21 -8.73
C LEU A 61 41.44 -1.71 -8.93
N SER A 62 40.59 -2.35 -8.12
CA SER A 62 40.10 -3.70 -8.34
C SER A 62 38.87 -3.70 -9.25
N ARG A 63 38.54 -4.86 -9.82
CA ARG A 63 37.36 -5.01 -10.67
C ARG A 63 36.06 -4.72 -9.91
N ASP A 64 36.00 -5.11 -8.64
CA ASP A 64 34.78 -5.05 -7.84
C ASP A 64 34.40 -3.60 -7.47
N GLU A 65 35.36 -2.67 -7.51
CA GLU A 65 35.17 -1.26 -7.17
C GLU A 65 35.33 -0.30 -8.35
N ALA A 66 35.80 -0.76 -9.52
CA ALA A 66 36.11 0.13 -10.63
C ALA A 66 34.88 0.49 -11.47
N VAL A 67 34.75 1.77 -11.80
CA VAL A 67 33.70 2.32 -12.66
C VAL A 67 34.35 3.10 -13.80
N LEU A 68 34.00 2.74 -15.05
CA LEU A 68 34.38 3.48 -16.24
C LEU A 68 33.36 4.59 -16.50
N GLU A 69 33.82 5.84 -16.55
CA GLU A 69 32.99 7.00 -16.82
C GLU A 69 33.47 7.79 -18.03
N PHE A 70 32.53 8.31 -18.80
CA PHE A 70 32.78 9.31 -19.85
C PHE A 70 31.50 10.05 -20.21
N TRP A 71 31.63 11.31 -20.61
CA TRP A 71 30.54 12.04 -21.24
C TRP A 71 30.38 11.62 -22.70
N TYR A 72 29.15 11.37 -23.12
CA TYR A 72 28.77 10.94 -24.44
C TYR A 72 27.63 11.81 -24.98
N TRP A 73 27.93 12.66 -25.94
CA TRP A 73 26.94 13.48 -26.61
C TRP A 73 26.37 12.74 -27.81
N VAL A 74 25.04 12.78 -27.99
CA VAL A 74 24.35 12.18 -29.14
C VAL A 74 23.40 13.21 -29.75
N GLU A 75 23.51 13.45 -31.06
CA GLU A 75 22.61 14.39 -31.75
C GLU A 75 21.15 13.94 -31.75
N ASP A 76 20.93 12.65 -32.00
CA ASP A 76 19.63 11.98 -32.06
C ASP A 76 19.84 10.51 -31.63
N VAL A 77 19.38 10.15 -30.44
CA VAL A 77 19.53 8.80 -29.89
C VAL A 77 18.79 7.77 -30.74
N SER A 78 17.67 8.14 -31.38
CA SER A 78 16.90 7.21 -32.21
C SER A 78 17.67 6.75 -33.45
N ALA A 79 18.62 7.56 -33.92
CA ALA A 79 19.49 7.23 -35.04
C ALA A 79 20.54 6.15 -34.71
N LEU A 80 20.79 5.83 -33.42
CA LEU A 80 21.72 4.77 -33.00
C LEU A 80 21.18 3.35 -33.22
N GLY A 81 19.86 3.18 -33.44
CA GLY A 81 19.24 1.89 -33.75
C GLY A 81 19.30 0.84 -32.62
N ASP A 82 19.30 -0.45 -32.99
CA ASP A 82 19.14 -1.59 -32.07
C ASP A 82 20.38 -1.89 -31.18
N GLY A 83 21.41 -1.03 -31.19
CA GLY A 83 22.58 -1.19 -30.32
C GLY A 83 23.50 -2.36 -30.67
N GLU A 84 23.75 -2.56 -31.96
CA GLU A 84 24.76 -3.51 -32.46
C GLU A 84 26.19 -2.98 -32.23
N GLY A 85 26.58 -2.86 -30.96
CA GLY A 85 27.82 -2.20 -30.57
C GLY A 85 28.33 -2.61 -29.19
N ARG A 86 29.55 -2.17 -28.84
CA ARG A 86 30.15 -2.35 -27.51
C ARG A 86 30.88 -1.10 -27.04
N VAL A 87 30.91 -0.93 -25.72
CA VAL A 87 31.96 -0.18 -25.02
C VAL A 87 32.97 -1.19 -24.48
N GLU A 88 34.24 -0.94 -24.68
CA GLU A 88 35.33 -1.87 -24.37
C GLU A 88 36.51 -1.16 -23.72
N LEU A 89 37.10 -1.82 -22.73
CA LEU A 89 38.28 -1.37 -22.01
C LEU A 89 39.26 -2.53 -21.88
N THR A 90 40.51 -2.35 -22.31
CA THR A 90 41.44 -3.47 -22.55
C THR A 90 42.86 -3.15 -22.11
N SER A 91 43.59 -4.22 -21.81
CA SER A 91 45.03 -4.22 -21.48
C SER A 91 45.90 -4.86 -22.58
N SER A 92 45.31 -5.28 -23.70
CA SER A 92 46.00 -6.00 -24.78
C SER A 92 46.57 -5.07 -25.87
N GLY A 93 46.27 -3.77 -25.81
CA GLY A 93 46.67 -2.75 -26.79
C GLY A 93 45.78 -2.70 -28.03
N GLY A 94 44.61 -3.35 -27.99
CA GLY A 94 43.63 -3.36 -29.07
C GLY A 94 42.33 -4.05 -28.64
N PRO A 95 41.32 -4.09 -29.53
CA PRO A 95 40.02 -4.65 -29.21
C PRO A 95 39.97 -6.18 -29.22
N ASP A 96 38.89 -6.73 -28.69
CA ASP A 96 38.47 -8.14 -28.71
C ASP A 96 39.40 -9.13 -27.97
N SER A 97 40.28 -8.64 -27.08
CA SER A 97 41.21 -9.45 -26.28
C SER A 97 41.55 -8.79 -24.95
N ASP A 98 41.60 -9.57 -23.87
CA ASP A 98 41.88 -9.13 -22.49
C ASP A 98 41.11 -7.85 -22.13
N GLN A 99 39.77 -7.93 -22.24
CA GLN A 99 38.85 -6.79 -22.18
C GLN A 99 37.70 -6.97 -21.20
N TYR A 100 37.25 -5.83 -20.68
CA TYR A 100 35.92 -5.60 -20.13
C TYR A 100 35.02 -5.03 -21.23
N GLU A 101 33.79 -5.54 -21.35
CA GLU A 101 32.83 -5.07 -22.36
C GLU A 101 31.41 -4.86 -21.82
N TRP A 102 30.73 -3.86 -22.40
CA TRP A 102 29.31 -3.57 -22.20
C TRP A 102 28.63 -3.42 -23.55
N ARG A 103 27.34 -3.79 -23.63
CA ARG A 103 26.61 -3.80 -24.90
C ARG A 103 25.88 -2.49 -25.10
N MET A 104 25.96 -1.94 -26.31
CA MET A 104 25.25 -0.70 -26.65
C MET A 104 23.73 -0.86 -26.55
N ILE A 105 23.17 -2.04 -26.84
CA ILE A 105 21.74 -2.34 -26.65
C ILE A 105 21.27 -2.18 -25.20
N ASP A 106 22.15 -2.35 -24.21
CA ASP A 106 21.83 -2.17 -22.80
C ASP A 106 22.02 -0.70 -22.36
N LEU A 107 22.79 0.09 -23.13
CA LEU A 107 23.09 1.50 -22.85
C LEU A 107 22.10 2.47 -23.52
N ILE A 108 21.79 2.25 -24.80
CA ILE A 108 20.98 3.15 -25.64
C ILE A 108 19.62 3.51 -25.02
N PRO A 109 18.87 2.59 -24.40
CA PRO A 109 17.58 2.94 -23.77
C PRO A 109 17.68 3.99 -22.65
N ASN A 110 18.89 4.22 -22.13
CA ASN A 110 19.17 5.16 -21.04
C ASN A 110 19.86 6.44 -21.53
N LEU A 111 19.99 6.65 -22.84
CA LEU A 111 20.57 7.86 -23.43
C LEU A 111 19.47 8.86 -23.84
N ASN A 112 19.79 10.14 -23.70
CA ASN A 112 19.01 11.27 -24.20
C ASN A 112 19.75 11.98 -25.33
N ASP A 113 18.99 12.70 -26.17
CA ASP A 113 19.57 13.66 -27.12
C ASP A 113 20.36 14.71 -26.32
N GLY A 114 21.57 15.02 -26.77
CA GLY A 114 22.50 15.86 -26.02
C GLY A 114 23.53 15.06 -25.23
N TRP A 115 24.05 15.66 -24.16
CA TRP A 115 25.11 15.07 -23.32
C TRP A 115 24.55 14.05 -22.35
N ASN A 116 25.25 12.92 -22.22
CA ASN A 116 24.96 11.85 -21.28
C ASN A 116 26.25 11.53 -20.52
N LEU A 117 26.23 11.47 -19.19
CA LEU A 117 27.34 10.83 -18.49
C LEU A 117 27.08 9.31 -18.51
N VAL A 118 28.01 8.57 -19.08
CA VAL A 118 27.95 7.10 -19.16
C VAL A 118 28.82 6.56 -18.04
N SER A 119 28.23 5.78 -17.14
CA SER A 119 28.93 5.16 -16.00
C SER A 119 28.72 3.64 -15.99
N LEU A 120 29.82 2.90 -16.10
CA LEU A 120 29.83 1.47 -16.37
C LEU A 120 30.67 0.74 -15.31
N ASN A 121 30.01 0.01 -14.42
CA ASN A 121 30.70 -0.78 -13.40
C ASN A 121 31.39 -2.01 -14.01
N LEU A 122 32.69 -2.18 -13.71
CA LEU A 122 33.50 -3.30 -14.19
C LEU A 122 33.10 -4.65 -13.57
N ALA A 123 32.44 -4.66 -12.40
CA ALA A 123 31.83 -5.86 -11.85
C ALA A 123 30.75 -6.43 -12.80
N ASN A 124 30.02 -5.55 -13.50
CA ASN A 124 28.94 -5.91 -14.42
C ASN A 124 29.42 -6.15 -15.87
N ALA A 125 30.70 -5.90 -16.15
CA ALA A 125 31.24 -6.08 -17.50
C ALA A 125 31.27 -7.56 -17.90
N GLY A 126 30.98 -7.82 -19.18
CA GLY A 126 31.43 -9.04 -19.83
C GLY A 126 32.96 -9.09 -19.82
N VAL A 127 33.54 -10.27 -19.61
CA VAL A 127 35.00 -10.44 -19.56
C VAL A 127 35.44 -11.42 -20.64
N ALA A 128 36.37 -10.99 -21.48
CA ALA A 128 37.05 -11.85 -22.44
C ALA A 128 38.57 -11.82 -22.20
N GLY A 129 39.18 -12.99 -22.03
CA GLY A 129 40.61 -13.10 -21.70
C GLY A 129 40.90 -12.82 -20.22
N GLU A 130 42.08 -12.27 -19.93
CA GLU A 130 42.55 -11.91 -18.60
C GLU A 130 42.94 -10.41 -18.54
N PRO A 131 41.96 -9.47 -18.60
CA PRO A 131 42.23 -8.04 -18.53
C PRO A 131 42.98 -7.65 -17.24
N ASP A 132 44.06 -6.89 -17.39
CA ASP A 132 44.90 -6.38 -16.30
C ASP A 132 44.62 -4.89 -16.04
N LEU A 133 43.93 -4.59 -14.92
CA LEU A 133 43.63 -3.21 -14.51
C LEU A 133 44.88 -2.40 -14.14
N SER A 134 46.03 -3.04 -13.91
CA SER A 134 47.30 -2.34 -13.71
C SER A 134 48.00 -1.94 -15.01
N ALA A 135 47.41 -2.26 -16.17
CA ALA A 135 48.01 -2.03 -17.49
C ALA A 135 46.98 -1.72 -18.59
N ILE A 136 45.88 -1.03 -18.26
CA ILE A 136 44.87 -0.59 -19.24
C ILE A 136 45.53 0.31 -20.29
N ASN A 137 45.35 -0.01 -21.57
CA ASN A 137 46.05 0.67 -22.66
C ASN A 137 45.18 0.88 -23.91
N PHE A 138 43.90 0.51 -23.88
CA PHE A 138 43.00 0.70 -25.01
C PHE A 138 41.54 0.87 -24.56
N PHE A 139 40.82 1.76 -25.23
CA PHE A 139 39.37 1.94 -25.11
C PHE A 139 38.73 1.97 -26.50
N ARG A 140 37.54 1.36 -26.63
CA ARG A 140 36.73 1.47 -27.84
C ARG A 140 35.25 1.60 -27.48
N LEU A 141 34.60 2.61 -28.05
CA LEU A 141 33.15 2.66 -28.18
C LEU A 141 32.83 2.47 -29.66
N PHE A 142 31.96 1.52 -30.01
CA PHE A 142 31.43 1.43 -31.36
C PHE A 142 29.96 1.02 -31.37
N ASN A 143 29.22 1.48 -32.37
CA ASN A 143 27.85 1.11 -32.63
C ASN A 143 27.52 1.15 -34.14
N PHE A 144 26.95 0.08 -34.68
CA PHE A 144 26.38 0.10 -36.02
C PHE A 144 25.03 0.82 -35.99
N SER A 145 24.97 1.98 -36.64
CA SER A 145 23.81 2.88 -36.63
C SER A 145 23.07 2.78 -37.98
N PRO A 146 21.73 2.67 -37.99
CA PRO A 146 20.95 2.60 -39.23
C PRO A 146 20.99 3.91 -40.02
N ASP A 147 21.05 5.04 -39.31
CA ASP A 147 21.05 6.38 -39.87
C ASP A 147 22.30 7.14 -39.40
N PRO A 148 22.80 8.12 -40.19
CA PRO A 148 23.93 8.92 -39.78
C PRO A 148 23.60 9.84 -38.60
N VAL A 149 24.49 9.85 -37.61
CA VAL A 149 24.34 10.63 -36.37
C VAL A 149 25.66 11.24 -35.97
N SER A 150 25.62 12.47 -35.47
CA SER A 150 26.80 13.11 -34.88
C SER A 150 26.89 12.76 -33.40
N VAL A 151 28.09 12.44 -32.93
CA VAL A 151 28.33 12.07 -31.53
C VAL A 151 29.63 12.67 -31.01
N ARG A 152 29.74 12.86 -29.69
CA ARG A 152 30.97 13.35 -29.04
C ARG A 152 31.31 12.55 -27.81
N ILE A 153 32.58 12.52 -27.45
CA ILE A 153 33.06 11.93 -26.19
C ILE A 153 33.94 12.92 -25.44
N ASP A 154 33.80 12.94 -24.12
CA ASP A 154 34.53 13.82 -23.21
C ASP A 154 34.83 13.13 -21.86
N ASP A 155 35.88 13.57 -21.16
CA ASP A 155 36.38 13.10 -19.84
C ASP A 155 36.27 11.58 -19.56
N LEU A 156 37.01 10.78 -20.34
CA LEU A 156 37.11 9.33 -20.12
C LEU A 156 38.01 9.03 -18.92
N ARG A 157 37.46 8.38 -17.90
CA ARG A 157 38.14 8.09 -16.63
C ARG A 157 37.70 6.77 -16.00
N LEU A 158 38.54 6.24 -15.13
CA LEU A 158 38.18 5.18 -14.19
C LEU A 158 38.16 5.75 -12.78
N ARG A 159 37.13 5.40 -12.01
CA ARG A 159 36.98 5.82 -10.61
C ARG A 159 36.63 4.65 -9.71
N GLN A 160 36.89 4.84 -8.42
CA GLN A 160 36.41 3.93 -7.41
C GLN A 160 34.93 4.23 -7.16
N GLN A 161 34.07 3.23 -7.23
CA GLN A 161 32.69 3.33 -6.80
C GLN A 161 32.67 3.67 -5.30
N PRO A 162 31.81 4.61 -4.86
CA PRO A 162 31.58 4.79 -3.43
C PRO A 162 31.16 3.47 -2.77
N GLU A 163 31.88 3.07 -1.73
CA GLU A 163 31.53 1.93 -0.89
C GLU A 163 30.29 2.27 -0.05
N PRO A 164 29.36 1.31 0.18
CA PRO A 164 28.22 1.55 1.05
C PRO A 164 28.67 1.80 2.48
N GLU A 165 28.27 2.94 3.05
CA GLU A 165 28.58 3.30 4.44
C GLU A 165 27.28 3.75 5.12
N ALA A 166 26.56 2.80 5.70
CA ALA A 166 25.37 3.10 6.50
C ALA A 166 25.71 4.06 7.64
N ARG A 167 25.14 5.27 7.59
CA ARG A 167 25.41 6.32 8.58
C ARG A 167 24.22 7.23 8.76
N LEU A 168 24.16 7.87 9.92
CA LEU A 168 23.21 8.95 10.19
C LEU A 168 23.50 10.12 9.24
N MET A 169 22.48 10.54 8.50
CA MET A 169 22.57 11.64 7.55
C MET A 169 22.21 12.98 8.20
N PRO A 170 22.92 14.07 7.85
CA PRO A 170 22.61 15.38 8.39
C PRO A 170 21.35 15.94 7.72
N VAL A 171 20.29 16.10 8.49
CA VAL A 171 19.09 16.85 8.09
C VAL A 171 19.17 18.29 8.60
N SER A 172 18.63 19.22 7.82
CA SER A 172 18.54 20.65 8.11
C SER A 172 17.17 21.05 8.61
N LEU A 173 16.13 20.32 8.18
CA LEU A 173 14.78 20.39 8.72
C LEU A 173 14.67 19.34 9.84
N GLY A 174 13.93 19.64 10.91
CA GLY A 174 13.70 18.63 11.95
C GLY A 174 13.05 17.39 11.32
N SER A 175 13.42 16.20 11.76
CA SER A 175 12.84 14.95 11.26
C SER A 175 12.16 14.19 12.39
N HIS A 176 11.00 13.61 12.09
CA HIS A 176 10.27 12.65 12.94
C HIS A 176 10.77 11.20 12.71
N ASP A 177 12.03 11.06 12.29
CA ASP A 177 12.69 9.78 12.02
C ASP A 177 14.22 9.96 12.15
N VAL A 178 14.94 8.84 12.31
CA VAL A 178 16.41 8.80 12.29
C VAL A 178 16.88 8.53 10.84
N PRO A 179 17.40 9.53 10.09
CA PRO A 179 17.72 9.37 8.67
C PRO A 179 19.02 8.58 8.49
N ILE A 180 18.91 7.27 8.20
CA ILE A 180 20.06 6.41 7.93
C ILE A 180 20.09 6.10 6.44
N ALA A 181 21.26 6.25 5.82
CA ALA A 181 21.44 5.87 4.42
C ALA A 181 22.84 5.29 4.17
N GLU A 182 22.93 4.43 3.15
CA GLU A 182 24.19 3.84 2.68
C GLU A 182 24.97 4.79 1.79
N TYR A 183 24.26 5.67 1.09
CA TYR A 183 24.82 6.56 0.08
C TYR A 183 24.31 7.99 0.23
N ASP A 184 25.19 8.94 -0.02
CA ASP A 184 24.86 10.35 -0.20
C ASP A 184 25.08 10.71 -1.67
N VAL A 185 24.12 11.37 -2.32
CA VAL A 185 24.22 11.73 -3.74
C VAL A 185 25.46 12.59 -4.06
N ARG A 186 25.98 13.33 -3.07
CA ARG A 186 27.22 14.12 -3.22
C ARG A 186 28.47 13.25 -3.38
N ASP A 187 28.44 12.01 -2.92
CA ASP A 187 29.52 11.04 -3.14
C ASP A 187 29.60 10.62 -4.62
N PHE A 188 28.52 10.86 -5.38
CA PHE A 188 28.39 10.60 -6.82
C PHE A 188 28.48 11.86 -7.68
N GLY A 189 28.80 13.01 -7.07
CA GLY A 189 29.02 14.28 -7.77
C GLY A 189 27.83 15.23 -7.83
N ALA A 190 26.70 14.92 -7.19
CA ALA A 190 25.56 15.83 -7.14
C ALA A 190 25.85 17.04 -6.25
N HIS A 191 25.42 18.23 -6.68
CA HIS A 191 25.66 19.48 -5.97
C HIS A 191 24.42 20.37 -6.04
N PRO A 192 23.64 20.47 -4.95
CA PRO A 192 22.44 21.30 -4.99
C PRO A 192 22.79 22.78 -5.16
N ASP A 193 21.85 23.52 -5.77
CA ASP A 193 21.85 24.97 -5.97
C ASP A 193 22.99 25.51 -6.87
N ASP A 194 23.66 24.67 -7.66
CA ASP A 194 24.76 25.09 -8.53
C ASP A 194 24.35 25.33 -10.00
N GLY A 195 23.13 24.94 -10.37
CA GLY A 195 22.56 25.09 -11.71
C GLY A 195 23.13 24.10 -12.73
N VAL A 196 23.72 23.00 -12.27
CA VAL A 196 24.24 21.90 -13.09
C VAL A 196 23.29 20.72 -13.01
N ASP A 197 23.19 19.95 -14.10
CA ASP A 197 22.35 18.76 -14.17
C ASP A 197 22.86 17.64 -13.24
N ASP A 198 22.07 17.29 -12.23
CA ASP A 198 22.37 16.26 -11.24
C ASP A 198 21.80 14.87 -11.60
N THR A 199 21.09 14.75 -12.74
CA THR A 199 20.38 13.52 -13.15
C THR A 199 21.26 12.27 -13.01
N HIS A 200 22.48 12.32 -13.55
CA HIS A 200 23.36 11.15 -13.54
C HIS A 200 23.86 10.78 -12.14
N ALA A 201 24.19 11.77 -11.31
CA ALA A 201 24.72 11.52 -9.98
C ALA A 201 23.66 10.86 -9.08
N LEU A 202 22.41 11.33 -9.14
CA LEU A 202 21.29 10.70 -8.44
C LEU A 202 21.05 9.27 -8.95
N GLN A 203 21.00 9.08 -10.27
CA GLN A 203 20.78 7.75 -10.85
C GLN A 203 21.90 6.76 -10.48
N SER A 204 23.16 7.22 -10.48
CA SER A 204 24.32 6.40 -10.14
C SER A 204 24.30 5.95 -8.69
N ALA A 205 23.92 6.85 -7.78
CA ALA A 205 23.76 6.52 -6.37
C ALA A 205 22.68 5.45 -6.15
N MET A 206 21.53 5.57 -6.82
CA MET A 206 20.44 4.58 -6.74
C MET A 206 20.83 3.24 -7.36
N ASN A 207 21.55 3.25 -8.47
CA ASN A 207 22.07 2.03 -9.09
C ASN A 207 23.09 1.32 -8.17
N ALA A 208 23.93 2.08 -7.46
CA ALA A 208 24.87 1.54 -6.49
C ALA A 208 24.14 0.88 -5.30
N ALA A 209 23.11 1.53 -4.75
CA ALA A 209 22.26 0.94 -3.70
C ALA A 209 21.61 -0.37 -4.18
N HIS A 210 21.04 -0.38 -5.38
CA HIS A 210 20.43 -1.57 -5.96
C HIS A 210 21.42 -2.73 -6.12
N ALA A 211 22.65 -2.44 -6.58
CA ALA A 211 23.71 -3.43 -6.75
C ALA A 211 24.15 -4.07 -5.43
N ASN A 212 24.04 -3.33 -4.32
CA ASN A 212 24.31 -3.84 -2.97
C ASN A 212 23.15 -4.62 -2.35
N GLY A 213 22.07 -4.86 -3.11
CA GLY A 213 20.90 -5.58 -2.63
C GLY A 213 19.80 -4.68 -2.06
N GLY A 214 19.87 -3.36 -2.28
CA GLY A 214 18.91 -2.36 -1.80
C GLY A 214 19.53 -1.40 -0.78
N GLY A 215 18.68 -0.54 -0.21
CA GLY A 215 19.07 0.46 0.79
C GLY A 215 18.64 1.87 0.41
N THR A 216 19.11 2.85 1.15
CA THR A 216 18.72 4.25 1.04
C THR A 216 19.83 5.10 0.43
N VAL A 217 19.42 5.96 -0.50
CA VAL A 217 20.20 7.05 -1.07
C VAL A 217 19.64 8.36 -0.54
N PHE A 218 20.50 9.14 0.12
CA PHE A 218 20.13 10.42 0.70
C PHE A 218 20.53 11.58 -0.21
N ALA A 219 19.55 12.43 -0.52
CA ALA A 219 19.74 13.74 -1.12
C ALA A 219 19.59 14.81 -0.02
N PRO A 220 20.63 15.62 0.28
CA PRO A 220 20.52 16.66 1.30
C PRO A 220 19.59 17.81 0.85
N ALA A 221 19.30 18.75 1.75
CA ALA A 221 18.56 19.96 1.40
C ALA A 221 19.25 20.79 0.29
N GLY A 222 18.43 21.41 -0.55
CA GLY A 222 18.79 22.21 -1.70
C GLY A 222 18.10 21.74 -2.98
N GLN A 223 18.22 22.54 -4.05
CA GLN A 223 17.62 22.26 -5.35
C GLN A 223 18.58 21.47 -6.25
N PHE A 224 18.15 20.30 -6.73
CA PHE A 224 18.85 19.50 -7.73
C PHE A 224 18.18 19.67 -9.08
N ASP A 225 18.92 20.13 -10.09
CA ASP A 225 18.39 20.34 -11.44
C ASP A 225 18.43 19.01 -12.20
N ILE A 226 17.27 18.50 -12.61
CA ILE A 226 17.14 17.19 -13.27
C ILE A 226 16.63 17.41 -14.70
N HIS A 227 17.55 17.31 -15.67
CA HIS A 227 17.23 17.49 -17.09
C HIS A 227 16.78 16.21 -17.80
N GLY A 228 16.98 15.04 -17.18
CA GLY A 228 16.46 13.76 -17.65
C GLY A 228 15.30 13.22 -16.81
N THR A 229 15.15 11.89 -16.84
CA THR A 229 14.23 11.14 -15.98
C THR A 229 15.04 10.21 -15.08
N LEU A 230 14.49 9.82 -13.93
CA LEU A 230 15.17 8.92 -12.99
C LEU A 230 14.37 7.63 -12.83
N ASP A 231 15.08 6.51 -12.75
CA ASP A 231 14.54 5.18 -12.42
C ASP A 231 14.94 4.85 -10.98
N VAL A 232 13.96 4.69 -10.08
CA VAL A 232 14.19 4.27 -8.69
C VAL A 232 14.14 2.75 -8.63
N PRO A 233 15.28 2.05 -8.48
CA PRO A 233 15.34 0.61 -8.65
C PRO A 233 14.64 -0.16 -7.53
N ALA A 234 14.42 -1.46 -7.76
CA ALA A 234 13.78 -2.31 -6.77
C ALA A 234 14.59 -2.35 -5.46
N ALA A 235 13.88 -2.27 -4.33
CA ALA A 235 14.44 -2.20 -2.97
C ALA A 235 15.34 -1.00 -2.67
N VAL A 236 15.25 0.07 -3.46
CA VAL A 236 15.98 1.32 -3.22
C VAL A 236 15.03 2.39 -2.70
N THR A 237 15.49 3.14 -1.71
CA THR A 237 14.84 4.36 -1.23
C THR A 237 15.60 5.58 -1.74
N LEU A 238 14.91 6.49 -2.43
CA LEU A 238 15.37 7.86 -2.60
C LEU A 238 14.77 8.71 -1.47
N ARG A 239 15.62 9.20 -0.57
CA ARG A 239 15.21 9.99 0.60
C ARG A 239 15.81 11.38 0.54
N GLY A 240 14.99 12.39 0.78
CA GLY A 240 15.45 13.77 0.96
C GLY A 240 15.45 14.24 2.42
N ASP A 241 15.61 15.55 2.56
CA ASP A 241 15.35 16.33 3.76
C ASP A 241 14.04 17.12 3.56
N TRP A 242 13.07 17.00 4.46
CA TRP A 242 11.73 17.55 4.25
C TRP A 242 11.02 17.88 5.56
N ALA A 243 10.16 18.89 5.49
CA ALA A 243 9.19 19.22 6.52
C ALA A 243 7.81 19.37 5.88
N GLY A 244 6.75 19.11 6.65
CA GLY A 244 5.39 19.22 6.15
C GLY A 244 5.07 20.61 5.62
N PRO A 245 4.27 20.75 4.54
CA PRO A 245 3.77 22.06 4.12
C PRO A 245 3.05 22.82 5.25
N ASP A 246 2.36 22.11 6.14
CA ASP A 246 1.68 22.68 7.31
C ASP A 246 2.64 23.08 8.45
N GLU A 247 3.88 22.62 8.39
CA GLU A 247 4.99 22.97 9.28
C GLU A 247 5.88 24.08 8.69
N GLY A 248 5.51 24.60 7.51
CA GLY A 248 6.25 25.63 6.80
C GLY A 248 7.34 25.09 5.85
N GLY A 249 7.26 23.81 5.45
CA GLY A 249 8.25 23.19 4.55
C GLY A 249 8.13 23.54 3.07
N ILE A 250 7.16 24.36 2.64
CA ILE A 250 7.02 24.76 1.23
C ILE A 250 8.25 25.56 0.79
N GLY A 251 8.98 25.03 -0.20
CA GLY A 251 10.19 25.65 -0.75
C GLY A 251 11.48 25.38 0.04
N GLU A 252 11.41 24.55 1.07
CA GLU A 252 12.54 24.16 1.91
C GLU A 252 12.94 22.69 1.65
N GLY A 253 14.10 22.29 2.16
CA GLY A 253 14.54 20.89 2.10
C GLY A 253 15.07 20.49 0.73
N THR A 254 14.93 19.21 0.39
CA THR A 254 15.35 18.64 -0.90
C THR A 254 14.30 18.92 -1.97
N VAL A 255 14.73 19.56 -3.06
CA VAL A 255 13.86 19.87 -4.20
C VAL A 255 14.44 19.24 -5.47
N LEU A 256 13.65 18.41 -6.15
CA LEU A 256 13.95 17.95 -7.51
C LEU A 256 13.30 18.91 -8.51
N ALA A 257 14.11 19.70 -9.20
CA ALA A 257 13.66 20.61 -10.26
C ALA A 257 13.63 19.88 -11.61
N ALA A 258 12.43 19.55 -12.08
CA ALA A 258 12.20 18.74 -13.27
C ALA A 258 12.13 19.59 -14.56
N TYR A 259 13.05 19.35 -15.50
CA TYR A 259 13.09 20.01 -16.81
C TYR A 259 12.70 19.08 -17.99
N ALA A 260 12.58 17.78 -17.77
CA ALA A 260 12.23 16.81 -18.80
C ALA A 260 10.73 16.79 -19.17
N GLY A 261 10.42 16.36 -20.40
CA GLY A 261 9.05 16.01 -20.83
C GLY A 261 8.13 17.19 -21.19
N ARG A 262 8.61 18.43 -21.24
CA ARG A 262 7.78 19.60 -21.55
C ARG A 262 7.05 19.46 -22.90
N GLY A 263 5.72 19.52 -22.87
CA GLY A 263 4.85 19.39 -24.03
C GLY A 263 4.63 17.94 -24.50
N GLN A 264 5.10 16.94 -23.75
CA GLN A 264 5.07 15.52 -24.12
C GLN A 264 4.16 14.71 -23.19
N VAL A 265 2.84 14.94 -23.21
CA VAL A 265 1.89 14.32 -22.26
C VAL A 265 1.96 12.78 -22.17
N ASP A 266 2.27 12.10 -23.28
CA ASP A 266 2.40 10.64 -23.37
C ASP A 266 3.87 10.17 -23.32
N GLY A 267 4.79 11.03 -22.89
CA GLY A 267 6.22 10.73 -22.76
C GLY A 267 6.56 9.92 -21.51
N THR A 268 7.85 9.62 -21.32
CA THR A 268 8.36 8.94 -20.13
C THR A 268 8.11 9.76 -18.87
N ALA A 269 7.66 9.11 -17.79
CA ALA A 269 7.48 9.77 -16.50
C ALA A 269 8.78 10.36 -15.95
N PHE A 270 8.69 11.44 -15.17
CA PHE A 270 9.87 12.07 -14.58
C PHE A 270 10.61 11.12 -13.63
N LEU A 271 9.88 10.42 -12.76
CA LEU A 271 10.35 9.33 -11.91
C LEU A 271 9.64 8.03 -12.30
N THR A 272 10.42 7.00 -12.64
CA THR A 272 9.93 5.64 -12.83
C THR A 272 10.25 4.80 -11.61
N THR A 273 9.26 4.09 -11.06
CA THR A 273 9.42 3.27 -9.84
C THR A 273 9.42 1.79 -10.14
N ARG A 274 10.30 1.05 -9.45
CA ARG A 274 10.42 -0.42 -9.53
C ARG A 274 9.84 -1.06 -8.28
N SER A 275 9.82 -2.40 -8.24
CA SER A 275 9.09 -3.07 -7.16
C SER A 275 9.69 -2.82 -5.77
N GLY A 276 8.83 -2.38 -4.85
CA GLY A 276 9.23 -2.00 -3.49
C GLY A 276 10.14 -0.77 -3.42
N SER A 277 10.31 0.00 -4.50
CA SER A 277 11.06 1.25 -4.41
C SER A 277 10.31 2.27 -3.56
N THR A 278 11.04 3.04 -2.75
CA THR A 278 10.46 4.11 -1.93
C THR A 278 10.98 5.47 -2.39
N ILE A 279 10.10 6.45 -2.51
CA ILE A 279 10.46 7.86 -2.66
C ILE A 279 9.88 8.59 -1.46
N ARG A 280 10.74 9.25 -0.68
CA ARG A 280 10.28 9.92 0.53
C ARG A 280 11.02 11.19 0.90
N ASP A 281 10.33 12.02 1.67
CA ASP A 281 10.87 13.21 2.32
C ASP A 281 11.49 14.19 1.31
N LEU A 282 10.76 14.58 0.25
CA LEU A 282 11.24 15.56 -0.75
C LEU A 282 10.13 16.31 -1.49
N SER A 283 10.49 17.40 -2.15
CA SER A 283 9.62 18.17 -3.04
C SER A 283 9.98 17.98 -4.52
N ILE A 284 8.98 18.03 -5.40
CA ILE A 284 9.15 17.99 -6.86
C ILE A 284 8.52 19.24 -7.47
N TRP A 285 9.29 19.96 -8.29
CA TRP A 285 8.90 21.23 -8.89
C TRP A 285 9.23 21.27 -10.38
N TYR A 286 8.35 21.83 -11.21
CA TYR A 286 8.56 22.07 -12.63
C TYR A 286 8.83 23.57 -12.87
N PRO A 287 10.09 24.00 -13.05
CA PRO A 287 10.44 25.41 -13.12
C PRO A 287 9.88 26.14 -14.34
N GLU A 288 9.67 25.40 -15.44
CA GLU A 288 9.14 25.93 -16.70
C GLU A 288 7.61 25.93 -16.80
N GLN A 289 6.91 25.60 -15.69
CA GLN A 289 5.47 25.73 -15.51
C GLN A 289 5.19 26.93 -14.59
N ASP A 290 5.09 28.12 -15.17
CA ASP A 290 5.11 29.40 -14.44
C ASP A 290 3.82 30.23 -14.56
N ASP A 291 2.86 29.81 -15.40
CA ASP A 291 1.62 30.54 -15.68
C ASP A 291 0.38 29.63 -15.55
N PRO A 292 -0.43 29.74 -14.48
CA PRO A 292 -1.65 28.95 -14.30
C PRO A 292 -2.73 29.25 -15.34
N THR A 293 -2.61 30.35 -16.10
CA THR A 293 -3.54 30.68 -17.19
C THR A 293 -3.10 30.10 -18.54
N ASN A 294 -1.90 29.54 -18.62
CA ASN A 294 -1.31 28.92 -19.79
C ASN A 294 -0.52 27.66 -19.41
N VAL A 295 -1.23 26.70 -18.82
CA VAL A 295 -0.65 25.42 -18.39
C VAL A 295 -0.10 24.64 -19.58
N VAL A 296 1.13 24.14 -19.44
CA VAL A 296 1.82 23.27 -20.41
C VAL A 296 1.71 21.82 -19.97
N ALA A 297 1.43 20.91 -20.89
CA ALA A 297 1.36 19.49 -20.60
C ALA A 297 2.75 18.88 -20.32
N TYR A 298 2.81 17.96 -19.36
CA TYR A 298 3.98 17.11 -19.06
C TYR A 298 3.52 15.64 -18.92
N PRO A 299 4.43 14.67 -19.03
CA PRO A 299 4.20 13.30 -18.58
C PRO A 299 3.76 13.23 -17.12
N TRP A 300 3.42 12.02 -16.68
CA TRP A 300 3.30 11.71 -15.26
C TRP A 300 4.58 12.08 -14.50
N THR A 301 4.43 12.68 -13.32
CA THR A 301 5.58 12.99 -12.46
C THR A 301 6.17 11.69 -11.91
N ILE A 302 5.32 10.78 -11.43
CA ILE A 302 5.72 9.45 -10.97
C ILE A 302 4.87 8.40 -11.67
N GLN A 303 5.52 7.36 -12.20
CA GLN A 303 4.85 6.18 -12.72
C GLN A 303 5.59 4.89 -12.33
N ASN A 304 4.89 3.79 -12.07
CA ASN A 304 5.56 2.50 -11.93
C ASN A 304 5.96 1.93 -13.30
N ALA A 305 7.07 1.21 -13.35
CA ALA A 305 7.45 0.50 -14.56
C ALA A 305 6.39 -0.55 -14.94
N ASP A 306 6.21 -0.77 -16.25
CA ASP A 306 5.27 -1.75 -16.77
C ASP A 306 5.89 -3.15 -16.75
N GLY A 307 5.40 -4.06 -15.91
CA GLY A 307 5.73 -5.49 -16.01
C GLY A 307 5.71 -6.24 -14.70
N ARG A 308 5.89 -7.57 -14.78
CA ARG A 308 5.94 -8.45 -13.60
C ARG A 308 7.33 -8.45 -12.96
N ASN A 309 7.42 -8.88 -11.69
CA ASN A 309 8.64 -9.01 -10.88
C ASN A 309 9.25 -7.67 -10.48
N ASP A 310 10.58 -7.52 -10.44
CA ASP A 310 11.29 -6.27 -10.14
C ASP A 310 10.87 -5.08 -11.04
N ASN A 311 10.07 -5.35 -12.09
CA ASN A 311 9.63 -4.37 -13.07
C ASN A 311 8.40 -3.55 -12.67
N GLY A 312 8.19 -3.28 -11.37
CA GLY A 312 7.19 -2.30 -10.91
C GLY A 312 5.81 -2.86 -10.54
N TYR A 313 5.64 -4.19 -10.48
CA TYR A 313 4.35 -4.81 -10.14
C TYR A 313 3.92 -4.55 -8.69
N TYR A 314 4.77 -4.85 -7.72
CA TYR A 314 4.54 -4.42 -6.34
C TYR A 314 4.86 -2.93 -6.28
N GLY A 315 3.81 -2.13 -6.17
CA GLY A 315 3.78 -0.72 -6.51
C GLY A 315 4.65 0.16 -5.62
N PRO A 316 4.76 1.45 -5.98
CA PRO A 316 5.66 2.35 -5.29
C PRO A 316 5.20 2.66 -3.87
N ASN A 317 6.18 2.97 -3.03
CA ASN A 317 5.95 3.58 -1.73
C ASN A 317 6.28 5.07 -1.84
N LEU A 318 5.28 5.92 -1.63
CA LEU A 318 5.40 7.37 -1.71
C LEU A 318 5.06 7.93 -0.33
N THR A 319 6.00 8.60 0.33
CA THR A 319 5.81 9.08 1.71
C THR A 319 6.36 10.49 1.88
N ASN A 320 5.61 11.41 2.49
CA ASN A 320 6.10 12.76 2.81
C ASN A 320 6.60 13.51 1.55
N LEU A 321 5.73 13.67 0.56
CA LEU A 321 6.07 14.30 -0.72
C LEU A 321 5.29 15.59 -0.94
N THR A 322 5.92 16.58 -1.59
CA THR A 322 5.25 17.80 -2.03
C THR A 322 5.41 18.00 -3.54
N PHE A 323 4.29 17.98 -4.27
CA PHE A 323 4.22 18.26 -5.70
C PHE A 323 3.80 19.73 -5.90
N VAL A 324 4.71 20.55 -6.42
CA VAL A 324 4.49 22.00 -6.45
C VAL A 324 3.52 22.41 -7.55
N ASN A 325 3.70 21.93 -8.77
CA ASN A 325 2.96 22.37 -9.96
C ASN A 325 2.96 21.30 -11.07
N SER A 326 2.87 20.04 -10.68
CA SER A 326 2.83 18.90 -11.61
C SER A 326 1.62 18.98 -12.53
N TYR A 327 1.81 18.73 -13.82
CA TYR A 327 0.67 18.58 -14.74
C TYR A 327 -0.13 17.32 -14.39
N ARG A 328 0.56 16.18 -14.39
CA ARG A 328 0.06 14.88 -13.94
C ARG A 328 0.91 14.37 -12.79
N GLY A 329 0.30 13.99 -11.68
CA GLY A 329 1.01 13.62 -10.46
C GLY A 329 1.54 12.18 -10.49
N VAL A 330 0.70 11.23 -10.07
CA VAL A 330 1.07 9.82 -9.89
C VAL A 330 0.20 8.92 -10.76
N ASN A 331 0.81 8.03 -11.53
CA ASN A 331 0.10 6.95 -12.20
C ASN A 331 0.59 5.60 -11.70
N VAL A 332 -0.32 4.78 -11.19
CA VAL A 332 -0.03 3.39 -10.85
C VAL A 332 -0.88 2.50 -11.74
N ALA A 333 -0.20 1.74 -12.61
CA ALA A 333 -0.84 0.92 -13.63
C ALA A 333 -0.35 -0.54 -13.55
N VAL A 334 -1.27 -1.50 -13.70
CA VAL A 334 -0.96 -2.95 -13.77
C VAL A 334 -0.09 -3.41 -12.59
N ALA A 335 -0.54 -3.08 -11.38
CA ALA A 335 0.25 -3.20 -10.15
C ALA A 335 -0.53 -3.82 -8.98
N ALA A 336 0.14 -3.90 -7.84
CA ALA A 336 -0.29 -4.51 -6.60
C ALA A 336 0.33 -3.75 -5.42
N ARG A 337 -0.35 -3.56 -4.29
CA ARG A 337 0.27 -3.13 -3.01
C ARG A 337 1.07 -1.83 -3.01
N HIS A 338 0.69 -0.84 -3.82
CA HIS A 338 1.28 0.50 -3.68
C HIS A 338 0.85 1.12 -2.34
N PHE A 339 1.70 2.00 -1.81
CA PHE A 339 1.43 2.69 -0.56
C PHE A 339 1.76 4.17 -0.70
N VAL A 340 0.73 5.01 -0.64
CA VAL A 340 0.85 6.47 -0.74
C VAL A 340 0.44 7.06 0.60
N ARG A 341 1.36 7.76 1.27
CA ARG A 341 1.11 8.38 2.58
C ARG A 341 1.64 9.80 2.65
N ASN A 342 0.86 10.71 3.22
CA ASN A 342 1.30 12.08 3.51
C ASN A 342 1.83 12.81 2.28
N VAL A 343 0.99 12.88 1.23
CA VAL A 343 1.34 13.48 -0.06
C VAL A 343 0.55 14.77 -0.26
N HIS A 344 1.27 15.83 -0.56
CA HIS A 344 0.73 17.17 -0.74
C HIS A 344 0.96 17.65 -2.17
N GLY A 345 0.01 18.38 -2.79
CA GLY A 345 0.35 19.02 -4.05
C GLY A 345 -0.72 19.79 -4.83
N THR A 346 -0.24 20.55 -5.80
CA THR A 346 -1.06 21.20 -6.84
C THR A 346 -0.89 20.45 -8.16
N PHE A 347 -1.98 19.83 -8.65
CA PHE A 347 -1.97 19.03 -9.87
C PHE A 347 -2.86 19.66 -10.95
N LEU A 348 -2.30 19.95 -12.13
CA LEU A 348 -2.93 20.85 -13.10
C LEU A 348 -3.84 20.15 -14.14
N ASP A 349 -3.84 18.82 -14.21
CA ASP A 349 -4.67 17.99 -15.10
C ASP A 349 -5.25 16.79 -14.34
N GLU A 350 -4.39 15.90 -13.84
CA GLU A 350 -4.79 14.71 -13.09
C GLU A 350 -3.81 14.45 -11.95
N GLY A 351 -4.31 14.47 -10.71
CA GLY A 351 -3.47 14.28 -9.53
C GLY A 351 -2.95 12.87 -9.41
N MET A 352 -3.85 11.88 -9.31
CA MET A 352 -3.48 10.47 -9.28
C MET A 352 -4.43 9.62 -10.13
N ALA A 353 -3.86 8.66 -10.86
CA ALA A 353 -4.62 7.66 -11.60
C ALA A 353 -4.19 6.26 -11.17
N PHE A 354 -5.18 5.40 -10.96
CA PHE A 354 -4.97 4.01 -10.57
C PHE A 354 -5.74 3.08 -11.50
N ASP A 355 -5.02 2.21 -12.22
CA ASP A 355 -5.62 1.30 -13.18
C ASP A 355 -4.97 -0.08 -13.19
N GLY A 356 -5.76 -1.13 -13.41
CA GLY A 356 -5.28 -2.50 -13.34
C GLY A 356 -4.64 -2.86 -11.99
N ILE A 357 -5.17 -2.35 -10.88
CA ILE A 357 -4.71 -2.75 -9.54
C ILE A 357 -5.38 -4.07 -9.18
N TYR A 358 -4.56 -5.09 -8.88
CA TYR A 358 -4.99 -6.48 -8.65
C TYR A 358 -4.76 -6.99 -7.23
N ASP A 359 -3.95 -6.28 -6.44
CA ASP A 359 -3.68 -6.58 -5.03
C ASP A 359 -3.53 -5.25 -4.27
N ILE A 360 -3.82 -5.27 -2.98
CA ILE A 360 -4.46 -4.17 -2.26
C ILE A 360 -3.55 -2.95 -2.12
N GLY A 361 -3.91 -1.84 -2.77
CA GLY A 361 -3.21 -0.55 -2.61
C GLY A 361 -3.87 0.36 -1.59
N GLN A 362 -3.07 1.26 -1.01
CA GLN A 362 -3.51 2.18 0.04
C GLN A 362 -3.06 3.61 -0.28
N VAL A 363 -3.99 4.56 -0.11
CA VAL A 363 -3.74 5.99 -0.32
C VAL A 363 -4.30 6.76 0.87
N GLN A 364 -3.41 7.33 1.67
CA GLN A 364 -3.78 7.99 2.92
C GLN A 364 -3.06 9.32 3.17
N HIS A 365 -3.72 10.25 3.87
CA HIS A 365 -3.19 11.58 4.14
C HIS A 365 -2.76 12.31 2.85
N VAL A 366 -3.68 12.43 1.89
CA VAL A 366 -3.40 13.10 0.62
C VAL A 366 -4.11 14.44 0.56
N HIS A 367 -3.34 15.51 0.38
CA HIS A 367 -3.82 16.87 0.45
C HIS A 367 -3.54 17.63 -0.85
N MET A 368 -4.58 17.89 -1.63
CA MET A 368 -4.50 18.52 -2.93
C MET A 368 -5.13 19.91 -2.94
N GLY A 369 -4.46 20.91 -3.51
CA GLY A 369 -5.04 22.25 -3.60
C GLY A 369 -4.13 23.29 -4.24
N PRO A 370 -4.61 24.53 -4.44
CA PRO A 370 -3.85 25.59 -5.11
C PRO A 370 -2.68 26.13 -4.28
N ARG A 371 -2.69 25.91 -2.95
CA ARG A 371 -1.73 26.52 -2.01
C ARG A 371 -0.28 26.14 -2.29
N TYR A 372 -0.03 24.91 -2.72
CA TYR A 372 1.34 24.39 -2.82
C TYR A 372 2.13 25.09 -3.92
N TRP A 373 1.48 25.41 -5.05
CA TRP A 373 2.08 26.28 -6.07
C TRP A 373 2.05 27.76 -5.66
N ALA A 374 0.94 28.23 -5.11
CA ALA A 374 0.74 29.66 -4.84
C ALA A 374 1.66 30.20 -3.73
N GLU A 375 1.97 29.38 -2.73
CA GLU A 375 2.85 29.72 -1.62
C GLU A 375 4.32 29.39 -1.89
N TRP A 376 4.60 28.65 -2.97
CA TRP A 376 5.98 28.39 -3.42
C TRP A 376 6.75 29.70 -3.62
N PRO A 377 8.07 29.76 -3.35
CA PRO A 377 8.88 30.93 -3.65
C PRO A 377 8.75 31.40 -5.11
N GLY A 378 8.10 32.55 -5.31
CA GLY A 378 7.82 33.10 -6.65
C GLY A 378 6.56 32.55 -7.33
N GLY A 379 5.70 31.85 -6.59
CA GLY A 379 4.46 31.26 -7.07
C GLY A 379 3.42 32.27 -7.57
N PRO A 380 2.43 31.82 -8.36
CA PRO A 380 1.38 32.65 -8.93
C PRO A 380 0.30 33.03 -7.90
N ALA A 381 -0.68 33.83 -8.32
CA ALA A 381 -1.83 34.15 -7.46
C ALA A 381 -2.69 32.89 -7.22
N SER A 382 -3.00 32.61 -5.95
CA SER A 382 -3.82 31.45 -5.56
C SER A 382 -5.18 31.39 -6.25
N GLU A 383 -5.78 32.54 -6.58
CA GLU A 383 -7.07 32.62 -7.26
C GLU A 383 -7.00 32.14 -8.72
N ASP A 384 -5.89 32.37 -9.42
CA ASP A 384 -5.69 31.91 -10.80
C ASP A 384 -5.45 30.41 -10.83
N VAL A 385 -4.66 29.87 -9.88
CA VAL A 385 -4.45 28.43 -9.72
C VAL A 385 -5.78 27.74 -9.40
N ALA A 386 -6.52 28.22 -8.40
CA ALA A 386 -7.82 27.66 -8.02
C ALA A 386 -8.81 27.68 -9.19
N ALA A 387 -8.85 28.77 -9.97
CA ALA A 387 -9.70 28.86 -11.14
C ALA A 387 -9.33 27.82 -12.22
N HIS A 388 -8.04 27.58 -12.45
CA HIS A 388 -7.58 26.54 -13.38
C HIS A 388 -7.96 25.14 -12.88
N LEU A 389 -7.64 24.81 -11.62
CA LEU A 389 -7.96 23.51 -11.02
C LEU A 389 -9.45 23.21 -11.14
N ARG A 390 -10.29 24.20 -10.82
CA ARG A 390 -11.75 24.02 -10.74
C ARG A 390 -12.37 23.82 -12.10
N ALA A 391 -11.73 24.36 -13.14
CA ALA A 391 -12.19 24.26 -14.51
C ALA A 391 -11.68 22.99 -15.22
N ASN A 392 -10.49 22.49 -14.86
CA ASN A 392 -9.77 21.54 -15.72
C ASN A 392 -9.23 20.29 -15.01
N ALA A 393 -9.00 20.30 -13.70
CA ALA A 393 -8.21 19.26 -13.03
C ALA A 393 -9.07 18.24 -12.26
N VAL A 394 -8.65 16.97 -12.31
CA VAL A 394 -9.20 15.88 -11.48
C VAL A 394 -8.20 15.54 -10.38
N GLY A 395 -8.69 15.38 -9.14
CA GLY A 395 -7.84 14.98 -8.01
C GLY A 395 -7.37 13.54 -8.14
N ILE A 396 -8.27 12.57 -7.97
CA ILE A 396 -7.99 11.14 -8.12
C ILE A 396 -8.98 10.51 -9.11
N THR A 397 -8.49 9.69 -10.03
CA THR A 397 -9.30 8.78 -10.84
C THR A 397 -9.00 7.32 -10.48
N ALA A 398 -10.02 6.61 -10.00
CA ALA A 398 -9.99 5.16 -9.80
C ALA A 398 -10.62 4.45 -11.00
N TYR A 399 -9.81 3.75 -11.79
CA TYR A 399 -10.25 2.96 -12.93
C TYR A 399 -10.55 1.51 -12.52
N LYS A 400 -9.79 0.51 -13.00
CA LYS A 400 -9.81 -0.83 -12.43
C LYS A 400 -8.98 -0.84 -11.16
N TYR A 401 -9.66 -0.89 -10.02
CA TYR A 401 -9.02 -0.97 -8.72
C TYR A 401 -9.75 -2.00 -7.86
N ASP A 402 -9.07 -3.13 -7.59
CA ASP A 402 -9.53 -4.12 -6.62
C ASP A 402 -9.27 -3.59 -5.21
N TRP A 403 -10.33 -3.26 -4.49
CA TRP A 403 -10.29 -2.87 -3.09
C TRP A 403 -9.40 -1.65 -2.84
N PHE A 404 -9.78 -0.47 -3.31
CA PHE A 404 -9.03 0.72 -2.92
C PHE A 404 -9.30 1.08 -1.44
N TYR A 405 -8.23 1.43 -0.73
CA TYR A 405 -8.28 1.91 0.66
C TYR A 405 -7.86 3.37 0.67
N PHE A 406 -8.84 4.26 0.69
CA PHE A 406 -8.62 5.70 0.70
C PHE A 406 -8.97 6.28 2.06
N SER A 407 -8.07 7.03 2.67
CA SER A 407 -8.34 7.63 3.98
C SER A 407 -7.67 8.97 4.22
N THR A 408 -8.33 9.90 4.90
CA THR A 408 -7.80 11.24 5.17
C THR A 408 -7.37 11.94 3.87
N LEU A 409 -8.36 12.23 3.03
CA LEU A 409 -8.17 12.91 1.75
C LEU A 409 -8.72 14.33 1.82
N SER A 410 -7.97 15.32 1.32
CA SER A 410 -8.47 16.69 1.20
C SER A 410 -8.25 17.27 -0.20
N PHE A 411 -9.29 17.86 -0.80
CA PHE A 411 -9.24 18.47 -2.12
C PHE A 411 -9.79 19.90 -2.08
N ASP A 412 -8.99 20.88 -2.53
CA ASP A 412 -9.44 22.25 -2.72
C ASP A 412 -9.48 22.64 -4.20
N SER A 413 -10.65 23.10 -4.64
CA SER A 413 -10.86 23.75 -5.93
C SER A 413 -10.71 22.84 -7.16
N TYR A 414 -10.93 21.53 -7.09
CA TYR A 414 -10.85 20.64 -8.26
C TYR A 414 -12.15 20.59 -9.10
N ALA A 415 -12.01 20.28 -10.40
CA ALA A 415 -13.15 20.08 -11.29
C ALA A 415 -13.92 18.80 -10.93
N ALA A 416 -13.21 17.75 -10.54
CA ALA A 416 -13.73 16.59 -9.81
C ALA A 416 -12.69 16.18 -8.75
N ALA A 417 -13.10 16.00 -7.49
CA ALA A 417 -12.15 15.61 -6.44
C ALA A 417 -11.79 14.13 -6.56
N LEU A 418 -12.78 13.24 -6.56
CA LEU A 418 -12.61 11.80 -6.75
C LEU A 418 -13.57 11.31 -7.83
N ARG A 419 -13.03 10.60 -8.82
CA ARG A 419 -13.78 10.01 -9.93
C ARG A 419 -13.61 8.50 -9.99
N THR A 420 -14.70 7.79 -10.25
CA THR A 420 -14.64 6.37 -10.66
C THR A 420 -15.01 6.24 -12.13
N ALA A 421 -14.24 5.44 -12.87
CA ALA A 421 -14.49 5.23 -14.30
C ALA A 421 -14.09 3.82 -14.74
N ARG A 422 -14.60 3.40 -15.90
CA ARG A 422 -14.18 2.16 -16.54
C ARG A 422 -12.91 2.36 -17.37
N SER A 423 -11.96 1.44 -17.24
CA SER A 423 -10.87 1.25 -18.21
C SER A 423 -11.02 -0.08 -18.95
N GLU A 424 -10.05 -0.42 -19.81
CA GLU A 424 -9.99 -1.74 -20.43
C GLU A 424 -9.72 -2.87 -19.41
N HIS A 425 -9.18 -2.54 -18.24
CA HIS A 425 -8.90 -3.49 -17.18
C HIS A 425 -10.12 -3.78 -16.29
N GLY A 426 -11.14 -2.91 -16.30
CA GLY A 426 -12.39 -3.09 -15.55
C GLY A 426 -12.85 -1.87 -14.76
N LEU A 427 -13.38 -2.10 -13.55
CA LEU A 427 -14.07 -1.14 -12.69
C LEU A 427 -13.48 -1.12 -11.28
N ALA A 428 -13.74 -0.06 -10.53
CA ALA A 428 -13.28 0.11 -9.15
C ALA A 428 -14.35 -0.26 -8.11
N ASN A 429 -13.94 -0.90 -7.03
CA ASN A 429 -14.62 -0.93 -5.73
C ASN A 429 -13.65 -0.56 -4.62
N GLY A 430 -14.19 -0.14 -3.49
CA GLY A 430 -13.39 0.16 -2.32
C GLY A 430 -14.11 1.12 -1.38
N GLN A 431 -13.31 1.68 -0.48
CA GLN A 431 -13.81 2.46 0.63
C GLN A 431 -13.01 3.76 0.80
N VAL A 432 -13.74 4.80 1.22
CA VAL A 432 -13.20 6.10 1.59
C VAL A 432 -13.65 6.44 3.00
N TRP A 433 -12.75 6.93 3.85
CA TRP A 433 -13.14 7.59 5.09
C TRP A 433 -12.29 8.84 5.38
N ASP A 434 -12.84 9.81 6.13
CA ASP A 434 -12.22 11.12 6.37
C ASP A 434 -11.90 11.85 5.04
N LEU A 435 -12.96 12.36 4.41
CA LEU A 435 -12.88 13.05 3.13
C LEU A 435 -13.31 14.52 3.27
N THR A 436 -12.41 15.44 2.93
CA THR A 436 -12.70 16.88 2.89
C THR A 436 -12.62 17.41 1.46
N ILE A 437 -13.70 18.00 0.95
CA ILE A 437 -13.73 18.68 -0.34
C ILE A 437 -14.17 20.13 -0.12
N THR A 438 -13.33 21.08 -0.53
CA THR A 438 -13.64 22.51 -0.46
C THR A 438 -13.60 23.13 -1.84
N ASN A 439 -14.58 24.00 -2.14
CA ASN A 439 -14.63 24.75 -3.39
C ASN A 439 -14.57 23.85 -4.64
N GLY A 440 -15.03 22.60 -4.58
CA GLY A 440 -15.06 21.69 -5.72
C GLY A 440 -16.16 22.02 -6.73
N ALA A 441 -15.94 21.78 -8.03
CA ALA A 441 -17.01 21.87 -9.03
C ALA A 441 -17.89 20.61 -8.99
N VAL A 442 -17.26 19.44 -8.94
CA VAL A 442 -17.88 18.17 -8.57
C VAL A 442 -17.08 17.57 -7.42
N GLY A 443 -17.75 17.12 -6.36
CA GLY A 443 -17.08 16.42 -5.27
C GLY A 443 -16.72 14.99 -5.68
N LEU A 444 -17.69 14.10 -5.61
CA LEU A 444 -17.59 12.71 -6.07
C LEU A 444 -18.25 12.57 -7.45
N ASP A 445 -17.52 12.09 -8.44
CA ASP A 445 -18.00 11.86 -9.81
C ASP A 445 -17.98 10.37 -10.15
N LEU A 446 -19.13 9.73 -10.02
CA LEU A 446 -19.31 8.29 -10.19
C LEU A 446 -19.79 8.02 -11.61
N VAL A 447 -18.84 7.86 -12.54
CA VAL A 447 -19.16 7.57 -13.94
C VAL A 447 -19.63 6.12 -14.08
N GLU A 448 -18.80 5.19 -13.62
CA GLU A 448 -19.13 3.78 -13.44
C GLU A 448 -18.37 3.24 -12.21
N ALA A 449 -18.91 2.22 -11.55
CA ALA A 449 -18.26 1.52 -10.43
C ALA A 449 -18.46 0.00 -10.55
N SER A 450 -17.79 -0.77 -9.71
CA SER A 450 -18.04 -2.21 -9.58
C SER A 450 -19.50 -2.46 -9.13
N PRO A 451 -20.12 -3.59 -9.54
CA PRO A 451 -21.47 -3.97 -9.07
C PRO A 451 -21.65 -4.05 -7.55
N ILE A 452 -20.57 -4.21 -6.78
CA ILE A 452 -20.64 -4.22 -5.31
C ILE A 452 -20.65 -2.81 -4.70
N GLY A 453 -20.18 -1.81 -5.45
CA GLY A 453 -20.25 -0.40 -5.08
C GLY A 453 -19.00 0.19 -4.43
N VAL A 454 -19.18 1.42 -3.94
CA VAL A 454 -18.20 2.23 -3.22
C VAL A 454 -18.86 2.77 -1.95
N VAL A 455 -18.11 2.82 -0.85
CA VAL A 455 -18.57 3.40 0.43
C VAL A 455 -17.74 4.62 0.81
N VAL A 456 -18.40 5.63 1.41
CA VAL A 456 -17.77 6.87 1.89
C VAL A 456 -18.31 7.22 3.27
N THR A 457 -17.43 7.39 4.26
CA THR A 457 -17.81 7.70 5.65
C THR A 457 -17.02 8.89 6.17
N ASP A 458 -17.62 9.70 7.05
CA ASP A 458 -16.99 10.90 7.64
C ASP A 458 -16.45 11.85 6.56
N ALA A 459 -17.37 12.57 5.91
CA ALA A 459 -17.02 13.43 4.79
C ALA A 459 -17.61 14.84 4.93
N THR A 460 -16.87 15.84 4.45
CA THR A 460 -17.35 17.21 4.28
C THR A 460 -17.22 17.60 2.81
N ILE A 461 -18.34 17.90 2.16
CA ILE A 461 -18.40 18.20 0.73
C ILE A 461 -18.98 19.59 0.50
N HIS A 462 -18.09 20.56 0.23
CA HIS A 462 -18.45 21.94 -0.10
C HIS A 462 -18.22 22.26 -1.60
N THR A 463 -19.31 22.36 -2.36
CA THR A 463 -19.31 22.54 -3.83
C THR A 463 -20.20 23.71 -4.26
N PRO A 464 -19.77 24.97 -4.05
CA PRO A 464 -20.57 26.15 -4.36
C PRO A 464 -20.85 26.24 -5.87
N GLY A 465 -22.11 26.35 -6.27
CA GLY A 465 -22.52 26.36 -7.68
C GLY A 465 -22.25 25.06 -8.46
N GLY A 466 -21.91 23.98 -7.75
CA GLY A 466 -21.49 22.69 -8.31
C GLY A 466 -22.35 21.52 -7.84
N ILE A 467 -21.82 20.31 -7.96
CA ILE A 467 -22.49 19.06 -7.56
C ILE A 467 -21.66 18.38 -6.47
N GLY A 468 -22.27 17.99 -5.34
CA GLY A 468 -21.57 17.26 -4.29
C GLY A 468 -21.23 15.83 -4.72
N VAL A 469 -22.26 15.04 -5.04
CA VAL A 469 -22.17 13.67 -5.56
C VAL A 469 -22.92 13.60 -6.88
N HIS A 470 -22.20 13.28 -7.95
CA HIS A 470 -22.76 13.03 -9.28
C HIS A 470 -22.71 11.53 -9.58
N ALA A 471 -23.83 10.85 -9.39
CA ALA A 471 -24.05 9.49 -9.87
C ALA A 471 -24.56 9.56 -11.31
N SER A 472 -23.63 9.48 -12.27
CA SER A 472 -23.92 9.77 -13.68
C SER A 472 -24.87 8.75 -14.31
N SER A 473 -25.32 9.03 -15.53
CA SER A 473 -26.09 8.06 -16.34
C SER A 473 -25.38 6.73 -16.64
N GLY A 474 -24.06 6.64 -16.39
CA GLY A 474 -23.29 5.39 -16.49
C GLY A 474 -23.41 4.50 -15.25
N LEU A 475 -23.76 5.05 -14.08
CA LEU A 475 -23.95 4.27 -12.86
C LEU A 475 -25.22 3.43 -13.00
N SER A 476 -25.04 2.12 -13.16
CA SER A 476 -26.14 1.23 -13.51
C SER A 476 -26.37 0.12 -12.50
N ASP A 477 -27.60 -0.36 -12.38
CA ASP A 477 -27.93 -1.48 -11.50
C ASP A 477 -26.98 -2.70 -11.72
N PRO A 478 -26.34 -3.25 -10.67
CA PRO A 478 -26.52 -2.97 -9.24
C PRO A 478 -25.45 -2.07 -8.59
N GLN A 479 -24.71 -1.29 -9.38
CA GLN A 479 -23.69 -0.37 -8.87
C GLN A 479 -24.30 0.61 -7.87
N THR A 480 -23.63 0.74 -6.73
CA THR A 480 -24.12 1.50 -5.57
C THR A 480 -23.03 2.45 -5.06
N ILE A 481 -23.43 3.64 -4.65
CA ILE A 481 -22.62 4.53 -3.81
C ILE A 481 -23.36 4.69 -2.47
N SER A 482 -22.66 4.43 -1.38
CA SER A 482 -23.21 4.56 -0.02
C SER A 482 -22.38 5.56 0.78
N LEU A 483 -23.07 6.52 1.39
CA LEU A 483 -22.47 7.57 2.20
C LEU A 483 -23.03 7.54 3.62
N ALA A 484 -22.18 7.80 4.60
CA ALA A 484 -22.58 8.05 5.98
C ALA A 484 -21.79 9.18 6.62
N GLN A 485 -22.36 9.81 7.66
CA GLN A 485 -21.72 10.91 8.41
C GLN A 485 -21.15 11.98 7.48
N THR A 486 -21.92 12.36 6.46
CA THR A 486 -21.48 13.34 5.45
C THR A 486 -22.15 14.69 5.63
N THR A 487 -21.38 15.76 5.63
CA THR A 487 -21.88 17.14 5.59
C THR A 487 -21.84 17.67 4.16
N PHE A 488 -22.99 18.09 3.65
CA PHE A 488 -23.14 18.66 2.31
C PHE A 488 -23.43 20.17 2.32
N GLU A 489 -22.56 20.94 1.67
CA GLU A 489 -22.72 22.37 1.44
C GLU A 489 -22.60 22.69 -0.07
N ALA A 490 -23.73 22.82 -0.77
CA ALA A 490 -23.74 23.16 -2.19
C ALA A 490 -24.55 24.44 -2.46
N PRO A 491 -24.14 25.62 -1.94
CA PRO A 491 -24.90 26.84 -2.15
C PRO A 491 -25.01 27.15 -3.65
N GLN A 492 -26.22 27.36 -4.16
CA GLN A 492 -26.51 27.51 -5.60
C GLN A 492 -26.15 26.28 -6.45
N GLY A 493 -26.03 25.11 -5.82
CA GLY A 493 -25.70 23.84 -6.43
C GLY A 493 -26.60 22.70 -5.96
N GLN A 494 -26.15 21.47 -6.20
CA GLN A 494 -26.90 20.23 -5.96
C GLN A 494 -26.05 19.26 -5.11
N PRO A 495 -26.41 18.98 -3.84
CA PRO A 495 -25.67 18.04 -3.00
C PRO A 495 -25.57 16.63 -3.62
N VAL A 496 -26.68 16.03 -4.03
CA VAL A 496 -26.71 14.69 -4.64
C VAL A 496 -27.55 14.72 -5.92
N LEU A 497 -26.97 14.24 -7.02
CA LEU A 497 -27.64 14.04 -8.31
C LEU A 497 -27.45 12.59 -8.78
N LEU A 498 -28.54 11.83 -8.87
CA LEU A 498 -28.59 10.49 -9.45
C LEU A 498 -29.27 10.54 -10.83
N GLU A 499 -28.47 10.36 -11.88
CA GLU A 499 -28.96 10.29 -13.27
C GLU A 499 -29.15 8.85 -13.77
N GLY A 500 -28.32 7.91 -13.31
CA GLY A 500 -28.33 6.50 -13.72
C GLY A 500 -29.34 5.63 -12.96
N ASP A 501 -29.47 4.36 -13.38
CA ASP A 501 -30.37 3.37 -12.76
C ASP A 501 -29.73 2.57 -11.59
N GLY A 502 -28.52 2.94 -11.19
CA GLY A 502 -27.83 2.47 -9.99
C GLY A 502 -28.50 2.90 -8.68
N SER A 503 -27.75 2.87 -7.58
CA SER A 503 -28.29 3.13 -6.23
C SER A 503 -27.46 4.14 -5.45
N VAL A 504 -28.14 5.04 -4.73
CA VAL A 504 -27.52 5.99 -3.79
C VAL A 504 -28.12 5.75 -2.41
N VAL A 505 -27.24 5.50 -1.44
CA VAL A 505 -27.60 5.34 -0.02
C VAL A 505 -26.95 6.46 0.77
N VAL A 506 -27.71 7.18 1.58
CA VAL A 506 -27.19 8.23 2.46
C VAL A 506 -27.79 8.09 3.86
N THR A 507 -26.93 7.98 4.87
CA THR A 507 -27.34 7.87 6.27
C THR A 507 -26.59 8.85 7.17
N GLU A 508 -27.19 9.18 8.31
CA GLU A 508 -26.54 9.96 9.39
C GLU A 508 -25.81 11.23 8.89
N SER A 509 -26.35 11.86 7.84
CA SER A 509 -25.69 12.95 7.13
C SER A 509 -26.43 14.27 7.30
N GLU A 510 -25.72 15.38 7.14
CA GLU A 510 -26.27 16.73 7.22
C GLU A 510 -26.26 17.41 5.84
N PHE A 511 -27.43 17.88 5.40
CA PHE A 511 -27.58 18.72 4.22
C PHE A 511 -27.81 20.16 4.66
N VAL A 512 -26.84 21.04 4.41
CA VAL A 512 -26.81 22.41 4.95
C VAL A 512 -27.33 23.44 3.95
N SER A 513 -26.95 23.33 2.67
CA SER A 513 -27.39 24.28 1.64
C SER A 513 -27.41 23.69 0.23
N TRP A 514 -28.40 24.12 -0.57
CA TRP A 514 -28.62 23.72 -1.97
C TRP A 514 -29.43 24.78 -2.72
N ASP A 515 -29.57 24.64 -4.04
CA ASP A 515 -30.40 25.52 -4.89
C ASP A 515 -31.87 25.09 -4.92
N GLU A 516 -32.21 24.06 -5.69
CA GLU A 516 -33.58 23.59 -5.88
C GLU A 516 -33.95 22.44 -4.93
N HIS A 517 -33.20 21.33 -4.98
CA HIS A 517 -33.36 20.15 -4.10
C HIS A 517 -32.00 19.72 -3.54
N ALA A 518 -31.97 19.09 -2.37
CA ALA A 518 -30.77 18.49 -1.81
C ALA A 518 -30.42 17.17 -2.53
N VAL A 519 -31.42 16.34 -2.80
CA VAL A 519 -31.29 15.07 -3.53
C VAL A 519 -32.22 15.09 -4.74
N THR A 520 -31.66 14.97 -5.93
CA THR A 520 -32.42 14.80 -7.17
C THR A 520 -32.12 13.43 -7.76
N ALA A 521 -33.14 12.58 -7.85
CA ALA A 521 -33.05 11.28 -8.51
C ALA A 521 -33.90 11.28 -9.78
N MET A 522 -33.24 11.06 -10.92
CA MET A 522 -33.87 10.91 -12.22
C MET A 522 -34.33 9.47 -12.45
N ALA A 523 -33.53 8.50 -12.03
CA ALA A 523 -33.78 7.06 -12.15
C ALA A 523 -33.20 6.30 -10.95
N GLY A 524 -33.28 4.97 -10.97
CA GLY A 524 -32.55 4.12 -10.02
C GLY A 524 -33.22 3.96 -8.66
N THR A 525 -32.42 3.78 -7.62
CA THR A 525 -32.88 3.53 -6.23
C THR A 525 -32.24 4.51 -5.26
N VAL A 526 -33.05 5.01 -4.31
CA VAL A 526 -32.61 5.97 -3.29
C VAL A 526 -32.93 5.48 -1.88
N GLN A 527 -31.94 5.42 -1.00
CA GLN A 527 -32.14 5.17 0.44
C GLN A 527 -31.65 6.38 1.23
N LEU A 528 -32.54 7.01 2.01
CA LEU A 528 -32.22 8.14 2.88
C LEU A 528 -32.68 7.80 4.29
N THR A 529 -31.76 7.56 5.23
CA THR A 529 -32.13 7.14 6.59
C THR A 529 -31.39 7.94 7.66
N GLY A 530 -32.11 8.58 8.60
CA GLY A 530 -31.48 9.28 9.72
C GLY A 530 -30.72 10.56 9.37
N ASN A 531 -31.05 11.23 8.26
CA ASN A 531 -30.35 12.47 7.83
C ASN A 531 -31.03 13.74 8.35
N ALA A 532 -30.29 14.85 8.41
CA ALA A 532 -30.78 16.18 8.74
C ALA A 532 -30.72 17.13 7.53
N PHE A 533 -31.86 17.68 7.12
CA PHE A 533 -31.98 18.69 6.06
C PHE A 533 -32.29 20.06 6.67
N THR A 534 -31.27 20.90 6.82
CA THR A 534 -31.35 22.10 7.67
C THR A 534 -31.77 23.37 6.93
N ALA A 535 -31.69 23.41 5.59
CA ALA A 535 -32.25 24.50 4.79
C ALA A 535 -33.77 24.40 4.63
N ALA A 536 -34.46 25.55 4.69
CA ALA A 536 -35.91 25.64 4.53
C ALA A 536 -36.32 25.69 3.03
N SER A 537 -35.96 24.65 2.29
CA SER A 537 -36.22 24.44 0.86
C SER A 537 -36.72 23.00 0.61
N PRO A 538 -37.33 22.70 -0.55
CA PRO A 538 -37.64 21.32 -0.95
C PRO A 538 -36.36 20.47 -0.88
N ALA A 539 -36.44 19.27 -0.29
CA ALA A 539 -35.25 18.46 -0.01
C ALA A 539 -35.03 17.37 -1.06
N VAL A 540 -36.06 16.61 -1.42
CA VAL A 540 -35.91 15.43 -2.27
C VAL A 540 -36.86 15.49 -3.47
N LEU A 541 -36.34 15.21 -4.67
CA LEU A 541 -37.11 15.00 -5.90
C LEU A 541 -36.88 13.59 -6.43
N LEU A 542 -37.95 12.79 -6.51
CA LEU A 542 -37.97 11.48 -7.17
C LEU A 542 -38.72 11.60 -8.49
N SER A 543 -38.01 11.43 -9.62
CA SER A 543 -38.60 11.53 -10.95
C SER A 543 -39.34 10.26 -11.37
N ASN A 544 -40.12 10.33 -12.46
CA ASN A 544 -40.93 9.23 -12.97
C ASN A 544 -40.17 7.93 -13.34
N GLU A 545 -38.84 7.97 -13.51
CA GLU A 545 -38.02 6.78 -13.84
C GLU A 545 -37.33 6.17 -12.61
N VAL A 546 -37.53 6.72 -11.40
CA VAL A 546 -37.06 6.10 -10.16
C VAL A 546 -37.81 4.79 -9.93
N SER A 547 -37.06 3.74 -9.60
CA SER A 547 -37.57 2.37 -9.45
C SER A 547 -38.01 2.06 -8.02
N SER A 548 -37.25 2.53 -7.03
CA SER A 548 -37.58 2.35 -5.63
C SER A 548 -36.96 3.43 -4.73
N ALA A 549 -37.59 3.69 -3.58
CA ALA A 549 -37.02 4.57 -2.58
C ALA A 549 -37.44 4.18 -1.16
N ALA A 550 -36.48 4.17 -0.22
CA ALA A 550 -36.73 4.03 1.21
C ALA A 550 -36.24 5.28 1.96
N ILE A 551 -37.17 6.08 2.46
CA ILE A 551 -36.89 7.36 3.13
C ILE A 551 -37.45 7.26 4.56
N LEU A 552 -36.59 7.07 5.55
CA LEU A 552 -36.98 6.77 6.94
C LEU A 552 -36.24 7.64 7.95
N GLY A 553 -36.96 8.25 8.89
CA GLY A 553 -36.36 8.88 10.07
C GLY A 553 -35.47 10.09 9.78
N ASN A 554 -35.73 10.81 8.68
CA ASN A 554 -35.01 12.03 8.32
C ASN A 554 -35.67 13.27 8.96
N GLU A 555 -34.87 14.23 9.39
CA GLU A 555 -35.31 15.52 9.91
C GLU A 555 -35.31 16.59 8.82
N PHE A 556 -36.41 17.34 8.69
CA PHE A 556 -36.53 18.43 7.71
C PHE A 556 -36.82 19.75 8.42
N ALA A 557 -36.16 20.82 7.99
CA ALA A 557 -36.43 22.17 8.50
C ALA A 557 -37.86 22.64 8.20
N THR A 558 -38.53 22.07 7.20
CA THR A 558 -39.94 22.32 6.88
C THR A 558 -40.67 21.04 6.48
N ASP A 559 -41.82 20.75 7.10
CA ASP A 559 -42.58 19.52 6.83
C ASP A 559 -43.46 19.56 5.57
N VAL A 560 -43.75 20.75 5.04
CA VAL A 560 -44.67 20.90 3.89
C VAL A 560 -43.86 20.78 2.60
N ASP A 561 -44.09 19.70 1.85
CA ASP A 561 -43.50 19.43 0.54
C ASP A 561 -41.98 19.12 0.54
N ALA A 562 -41.45 18.54 1.63
CA ALA A 562 -40.03 18.17 1.74
C ALA A 562 -39.59 17.10 0.71
N VAL A 563 -40.47 16.15 0.39
CA VAL A 563 -40.24 15.10 -0.60
C VAL A 563 -41.28 15.24 -1.72
N THR A 564 -40.81 15.43 -2.95
CA THR A 564 -41.62 15.42 -4.17
C THR A 564 -41.46 14.06 -4.85
N ASP A 565 -42.56 13.31 -4.93
CA ASP A 565 -42.61 11.99 -5.57
C ASP A 565 -43.42 12.05 -6.87
N GLU A 566 -42.75 11.87 -8.01
CA GLU A 566 -43.34 11.78 -9.34
C GLU A 566 -43.37 10.34 -9.90
N THR A 567 -43.03 9.32 -9.11
CA THR A 567 -42.84 7.95 -9.61
C THR A 567 -44.11 7.25 -10.09
N GLY A 568 -45.27 7.60 -9.51
CA GLY A 568 -46.55 6.95 -9.79
C GLY A 568 -46.64 5.52 -9.23
N ASP A 569 -47.61 4.72 -9.71
CA ASP A 569 -47.94 3.41 -9.13
C ASP A 569 -46.95 2.28 -9.48
N THR A 570 -45.88 2.56 -10.23
CA THR A 570 -44.93 1.56 -10.74
C THR A 570 -43.64 1.45 -9.95
N ALA A 571 -43.36 2.37 -9.03
CA ALA A 571 -42.21 2.31 -8.14
C ALA A 571 -42.61 1.79 -6.76
N ASP A 572 -41.66 1.20 -6.02
CA ASP A 572 -41.84 0.85 -4.61
C ASP A 572 -41.21 1.93 -3.74
N VAL A 573 -42.04 2.86 -3.26
CA VAL A 573 -41.61 4.03 -2.48
C VAL A 573 -42.22 3.97 -1.08
N GLN A 574 -41.35 3.97 -0.07
CA GLN A 574 -41.71 3.98 1.34
C GLN A 574 -41.13 5.25 1.98
N ILE A 575 -42.01 6.08 2.53
CA ILE A 575 -41.64 7.37 3.15
C ILE A 575 -42.24 7.43 4.55
N ASP A 576 -41.39 7.60 5.56
CA ASP A 576 -41.78 7.93 6.92
C ASP A 576 -40.86 9.02 7.49
N THR A 577 -41.46 10.19 7.72
CA THR A 577 -40.80 11.40 8.22
C THR A 577 -41.30 11.80 9.61
N GLY A 578 -42.01 10.93 10.34
CA GLY A 578 -42.66 11.32 11.58
C GLY A 578 -42.73 10.26 12.69
N THR A 579 -42.51 8.98 12.40
CA THR A 579 -42.55 7.91 13.43
C THR A 579 -41.19 7.66 14.08
N TRP A 580 -40.11 7.81 13.33
CA TRP A 580 -38.73 7.54 13.75
C TRP A 580 -37.93 8.85 13.77
N ALA A 581 -37.15 9.07 14.81
CA ALA A 581 -36.11 10.10 14.83
C ALA A 581 -34.75 9.48 14.45
N PRO A 582 -33.76 10.27 13.99
CA PRO A 582 -32.40 9.78 13.76
C PRO A 582 -31.81 9.05 14.96
N ALA A 583 -32.08 9.54 16.18
CA ALA A 583 -31.62 8.93 17.43
C ALA A 583 -32.24 7.55 17.74
N ASP A 584 -33.26 7.13 17.00
CA ASP A 584 -33.87 5.80 17.13
C ASP A 584 -33.19 4.73 16.24
N LEU A 585 -32.20 5.14 15.44
CA LEU A 585 -31.49 4.29 14.47
C LEU A 585 -30.05 3.98 14.95
N PRO A 586 -29.40 2.94 14.40
CA PRO A 586 -27.98 2.68 14.67
C PRO A 586 -27.16 3.91 14.31
N SER A 587 -26.14 4.19 15.12
CA SER A 587 -25.24 5.30 14.86
C SER A 587 -23.80 4.83 14.72
N ILE A 588 -23.13 5.29 13.67
CA ILE A 588 -21.68 5.15 13.55
C ILE A 588 -21.02 6.01 14.65
N PRO A 589 -19.98 5.51 15.35
CA PRO A 589 -19.26 6.32 16.34
C PRO A 589 -18.63 7.56 15.70
N ASP A 590 -18.25 8.54 16.53
CA ASP A 590 -17.42 9.65 16.06
C ASP A 590 -16.06 9.11 15.62
N LEU A 591 -15.71 9.36 14.35
CA LEU A 591 -14.45 8.92 13.76
C LEU A 591 -13.36 9.98 13.84
N THR A 592 -13.63 11.13 14.46
CA THR A 592 -12.62 12.15 14.75
C THR A 592 -11.45 11.50 15.49
N ASP A 593 -10.22 11.74 15.01
CA ASP A 593 -8.98 11.18 15.55
C ASP A 593 -8.85 9.63 15.48
N ALA A 594 -9.72 8.93 14.73
CA ALA A 594 -9.58 7.50 14.52
C ALA A 594 -8.40 7.15 13.59
N ALA A 595 -7.96 8.13 12.80
CA ALA A 595 -6.77 8.02 11.96
C ALA A 595 -5.50 7.78 12.79
N PRO A 596 -4.62 6.86 12.34
CA PRO A 596 -3.22 6.95 12.74
C PRO A 596 -2.67 8.33 12.35
N PRO A 597 -1.80 8.96 13.16
CA PRO A 597 -1.09 10.17 12.73
C PRO A 597 -0.30 9.95 11.44
N ALA A 598 -0.14 10.99 10.62
CA ALA A 598 0.53 10.88 9.31
C ALA A 598 2.06 10.60 9.41
N ASP A 599 2.68 11.02 10.50
CA ASP A 599 4.14 11.04 10.77
C ASP A 599 4.62 9.94 11.74
N ARG A 600 3.80 8.91 11.94
CA ARG A 600 3.81 8.03 13.12
C ARG A 600 4.91 6.96 13.21
N TYR A 601 6.12 7.15 12.72
CA TYR A 601 7.18 6.22 13.16
C TYR A 601 7.46 6.52 14.63
N PRO A 602 7.22 5.58 15.57
CA PRO A 602 7.54 5.85 16.97
C PRO A 602 9.05 6.01 17.11
N ASP A 603 9.48 7.02 17.87
CA ASP A 603 10.90 7.30 18.00
C ASP A 603 11.60 6.30 18.94
N PRO A 604 12.82 5.86 18.63
CA PRO A 604 13.67 5.22 19.61
C PRO A 604 14.01 6.21 20.75
N GLY A 605 14.47 5.70 21.88
CA GLY A 605 14.79 6.52 23.07
C GLY A 605 15.91 7.56 22.86
N SER A 606 16.66 7.48 21.74
CA SER A 606 17.64 8.50 21.32
C SER A 606 17.99 8.38 19.83
N ASP A 607 18.63 9.40 19.25
CA ASP A 607 19.14 9.38 17.85
C ASP A 607 20.44 8.55 17.67
N THR A 608 20.84 7.76 18.68
CA THR A 608 22.07 6.96 18.61
C THR A 608 21.89 5.83 17.58
N VAL A 609 22.84 5.70 16.64
CA VAL A 609 22.86 4.61 15.65
C VAL A 609 24.01 3.65 15.96
N VAL A 610 23.70 2.36 16.04
CA VAL A 610 24.68 1.27 16.24
C VAL A 610 24.57 0.27 15.09
N LEU A 611 25.63 0.05 14.34
CA LEU A 611 25.64 -0.89 13.21
C LEU A 611 25.91 -2.32 13.70
N VAL A 612 25.13 -3.30 13.25
CA VAL A 612 25.41 -4.72 13.56
C VAL A 612 26.75 -5.21 12.99
N THR A 613 27.23 -4.58 11.92
CA THR A 613 28.52 -4.87 11.27
C THR A 613 29.72 -4.46 12.13
N ASP A 614 29.60 -3.40 12.95
CA ASP A 614 30.62 -3.00 13.92
C ASP A 614 30.81 -4.05 15.03
N HIS A 615 29.78 -4.88 15.26
CA HIS A 615 29.80 -6.02 16.18
C HIS A 615 30.15 -7.35 15.49
N GLY A 616 30.49 -7.32 14.20
CA GLY A 616 31.00 -8.47 13.44
C GLY A 616 29.95 -9.27 12.67
N ALA A 617 28.72 -8.76 12.53
CA ALA A 617 27.73 -9.35 11.65
C ALA A 617 28.23 -9.33 10.18
N ARG A 618 27.89 -10.37 9.41
CA ARG A 618 28.35 -10.53 8.02
C ARG A 618 27.23 -10.52 6.99
N GLY A 619 25.99 -10.85 7.37
CA GLY A 619 24.85 -10.76 6.45
C GLY A 619 24.96 -11.67 5.21
N ASN A 620 25.72 -12.78 5.29
CA ASN A 620 26.00 -13.64 4.14
C ASN A 620 25.20 -14.96 4.12
N GLY A 621 24.24 -15.12 5.02
CA GLY A 621 23.37 -16.29 5.19
C GLY A 621 24.04 -17.53 5.79
N ALA A 622 25.37 -17.55 5.92
CA ALA A 622 26.14 -18.69 6.38
C ALA A 622 26.71 -18.50 7.79
N HIS A 623 27.24 -17.30 8.08
CA HIS A 623 27.78 -16.94 9.38
C HIS A 623 26.66 -16.75 10.39
N ASP A 624 26.82 -17.30 11.60
CA ASP A 624 25.90 -17.06 12.70
C ASP A 624 26.10 -15.64 13.24
N ASP A 625 25.17 -14.75 12.91
CA ASP A 625 25.22 -13.31 13.22
C ASP A 625 24.58 -12.99 14.58
N THR A 626 24.01 -13.97 15.28
CA THR A 626 23.22 -13.80 16.51
C THR A 626 23.96 -13.00 17.59
N ALA A 627 25.24 -13.32 17.84
CA ALA A 627 26.02 -12.66 18.87
C ALA A 627 26.33 -11.20 18.55
N ALA A 628 26.48 -10.87 17.25
CA ALA A 628 26.72 -9.50 16.80
C ALA A 628 25.46 -8.64 16.98
N PHE A 629 24.30 -9.15 16.56
CA PHE A 629 23.01 -8.49 16.75
C PHE A 629 22.73 -8.24 18.24
N GLN A 630 22.86 -9.27 19.06
CA GLN A 630 22.56 -9.14 20.49
C GLN A 630 23.51 -8.17 21.21
N ALA A 631 24.79 -8.10 20.79
CA ALA A 631 25.74 -7.13 21.33
C ALA A 631 25.38 -5.69 20.92
N ALA A 632 25.04 -5.46 19.64
CA ALA A 632 24.60 -4.15 19.16
C ALA A 632 23.35 -3.65 19.91
N LEU A 633 22.35 -4.53 20.09
CA LEU A 633 21.13 -4.27 20.88
C LEU A 633 21.46 -3.90 22.33
N GLN A 634 22.38 -4.61 22.96
CA GLN A 634 22.79 -4.32 24.34
C GLN A 634 23.56 -3.00 24.46
N ASP A 635 24.36 -2.64 23.47
CA ASP A 635 25.12 -1.40 23.47
C ASP A 635 24.18 -0.19 23.30
N ALA A 636 23.20 -0.26 22.39
CA ALA A 636 22.14 0.75 22.27
C ALA A 636 21.29 0.86 23.55
N GLY A 637 20.86 -0.27 24.11
CA GLY A 637 20.10 -0.28 25.38
C GLY A 637 20.90 0.31 26.54
N SER A 638 22.20 0.03 26.62
CA SER A 638 23.10 0.59 27.65
C SER A 638 23.33 2.11 27.47
N ALA A 639 23.12 2.63 26.26
CA ALA A 639 23.17 4.05 25.95
C ALA A 639 21.84 4.79 26.26
N GLY A 640 20.79 4.07 26.67
CA GLY A 640 19.46 4.62 26.98
C GLY A 640 18.46 4.54 25.83
N GLY A 641 18.71 3.69 24.84
CA GLY A 641 17.89 3.55 23.64
C GLY A 641 18.64 3.97 22.37
N GLY A 642 18.00 3.82 21.22
CA GLY A 642 18.58 4.15 19.91
C GLY A 642 18.26 3.13 18.82
N THR A 643 18.73 3.38 17.61
CA THR A 643 18.55 2.51 16.45
C THR A 643 19.74 1.56 16.31
N VAL A 644 19.48 0.26 16.34
CA VAL A 644 20.40 -0.77 15.86
C VAL A 644 20.09 -1.06 14.40
N TYR A 645 21.01 -0.68 13.52
CA TYR A 645 20.82 -0.76 12.08
C TYR A 645 21.53 -1.98 11.48
N ALA A 646 20.77 -2.74 10.69
CA ALA A 646 21.27 -3.83 9.85
C ALA A 646 21.17 -3.43 8.38
N PRO A 647 22.31 -3.26 7.68
CA PRO A 647 22.31 -3.04 6.23
C PRO A 647 21.74 -4.24 5.46
N ALA A 648 21.48 -4.06 4.17
CA ALA A 648 21.04 -5.14 3.29
C ALA A 648 21.91 -6.40 3.42
N GLY A 649 21.28 -7.56 3.58
CA GLY A 649 21.98 -8.81 3.86
C GLY A 649 21.07 -9.90 4.43
N ARG A 650 21.56 -11.14 4.38
CA ARG A 650 20.90 -12.32 4.98
C ARG A 650 21.62 -12.69 6.27
N TYR A 651 21.00 -12.45 7.41
CA TYR A 651 21.61 -12.66 8.71
C TYR A 651 21.10 -13.95 9.34
N ARG A 652 21.97 -14.92 9.53
CA ARG A 652 21.56 -16.19 10.15
C ARG A 652 21.47 -16.01 11.66
N ILE A 653 20.27 -16.18 12.21
CA ILE A 653 19.97 -16.03 13.63
C ILE A 653 19.64 -17.40 14.23
N THR A 654 20.47 -17.91 15.14
CA THR A 654 20.36 -19.25 15.73
C THR A 654 19.79 -19.25 17.16
N GLN A 655 19.68 -18.09 17.81
CA GLN A 655 19.00 -17.91 19.09
C GLN A 655 18.11 -16.66 19.06
N PRO A 656 17.04 -16.63 19.89
CA PRO A 656 16.21 -15.44 20.10
C PRO A 656 17.01 -14.18 20.45
N LEU A 657 16.50 -13.03 19.99
CA LEU A 657 17.04 -11.69 20.25
C LEU A 657 16.11 -10.92 21.19
N GLN A 658 16.71 -10.28 22.18
CA GLN A 658 16.02 -9.39 23.12
C GLN A 658 16.28 -7.94 22.68
N VAL A 659 15.22 -7.21 22.36
CA VAL A 659 15.28 -5.79 21.98
C VAL A 659 14.99 -4.95 23.23
N PRO A 660 15.99 -4.25 23.80
CA PRO A 660 15.84 -3.53 25.07
C PRO A 660 14.93 -2.30 25.00
N ASP A 661 14.61 -1.74 26.16
CA ASP A 661 13.77 -0.55 26.28
C ASP A 661 14.26 0.60 25.39
N GLY A 662 13.35 1.22 24.64
CA GLY A 662 13.65 2.35 23.75
C GLY A 662 14.62 2.03 22.61
N VAL A 663 14.89 0.77 22.30
CA VAL A 663 15.76 0.36 21.18
C VAL A 663 14.92 -0.04 19.97
N GLU A 664 15.28 0.47 18.80
CA GLU A 664 14.74 0.04 17.51
C GLU A 664 15.72 -0.95 16.85
N LEU A 665 15.24 -2.12 16.41
CA LEU A 665 15.95 -2.96 15.44
C LEU A 665 15.48 -2.61 14.03
N ARG A 666 16.33 -1.95 13.24
CA ARG A 666 15.99 -1.43 11.91
C ARG A 666 16.76 -2.13 10.81
N GLY A 667 16.06 -2.58 9.78
CA GLY A 667 16.64 -3.00 8.52
C GLY A 667 16.67 -1.90 7.46
N SER A 668 17.15 -2.26 6.28
CA SER A 668 17.40 -1.32 5.18
C SER A 668 16.17 -0.88 4.37
N TRP A 669 14.97 -1.34 4.71
CA TRP A 669 13.74 -0.86 4.07
C TRP A 669 13.21 0.37 4.82
N GLU A 670 12.92 1.46 4.09
CA GLU A 670 12.37 2.68 4.67
C GLU A 670 10.90 2.94 4.30
N GLY A 671 10.25 1.90 3.82
CA GLY A 671 8.80 1.86 3.67
C GLY A 671 8.36 0.42 3.46
N PRO A 672 7.06 0.23 3.25
CA PRO A 672 6.44 -1.05 2.97
C PRO A 672 7.18 -1.94 1.96
N HIS A 673 7.32 -3.23 2.25
CA HIS A 673 7.98 -4.13 1.30
C HIS A 673 7.39 -5.54 1.28
N HIS A 674 7.64 -6.20 0.15
CA HIS A 674 7.20 -7.56 -0.14
C HIS A 674 8.41 -8.49 -0.18
N TYR A 675 8.29 -9.71 0.36
CA TYR A 675 9.42 -10.64 0.46
C TYR A 675 9.85 -11.24 -0.91
N GLY A 676 9.01 -11.13 -1.94
CA GLY A 676 9.10 -11.88 -3.20
C GLY A 676 10.30 -11.63 -4.14
N ASN A 677 10.35 -12.44 -5.22
CA ASN A 677 11.29 -12.52 -6.36
C ASN A 677 12.82 -12.53 -6.12
N ALA A 678 13.36 -11.70 -5.25
CA ALA A 678 14.74 -11.73 -4.79
C ALA A 678 14.77 -11.16 -3.38
N PRO A 679 15.14 -11.94 -2.34
CA PRO A 679 15.16 -11.43 -0.97
C PRO A 679 16.26 -10.37 -0.85
N ARG A 680 15.85 -9.12 -1.05
CA ARG A 680 16.62 -7.88 -0.98
C ARG A 680 16.42 -7.22 0.38
N GLY A 681 17.27 -6.23 0.65
CA GLY A 681 17.33 -5.56 1.94
C GLY A 681 17.70 -6.51 3.07
N THR A 682 17.16 -6.25 4.26
CA THR A 682 17.53 -6.97 5.48
C THR A 682 16.63 -8.18 5.72
N VAL A 683 17.23 -9.37 5.77
CA VAL A 683 16.51 -10.62 6.06
C VAL A 683 17.15 -11.34 7.24
N LEU A 684 16.38 -11.51 8.32
CA LEU A 684 16.72 -12.41 9.41
C LEU A 684 16.32 -13.83 9.03
N VAL A 685 17.30 -14.71 8.82
CA VAL A 685 17.07 -16.12 8.53
C VAL A 685 17.04 -16.89 9.86
N ALA A 686 15.85 -17.25 10.31
CA ALA A 686 15.57 -17.77 11.64
C ALA A 686 15.83 -19.29 11.73
N TYR A 687 16.96 -19.66 12.34
CA TYR A 687 17.32 -21.04 12.68
C TYR A 687 16.94 -21.41 14.13
N ALA A 688 16.38 -20.47 14.88
CA ALA A 688 15.96 -20.66 16.26
C ALA A 688 14.53 -21.23 16.35
N GLY A 689 14.22 -21.88 17.48
CA GLY A 689 12.82 -22.16 17.87
C GLY A 689 12.14 -23.36 17.21
N GLU A 690 12.82 -24.15 16.36
CA GLU A 690 12.21 -25.33 15.71
C GLU A 690 11.63 -26.32 16.74
N GLY A 691 10.33 -26.61 16.65
CA GLY A 691 9.59 -27.50 17.53
C GLY A 691 9.42 -26.98 18.96
N GLN A 692 9.58 -25.67 19.18
CA GLN A 692 9.44 -25.01 20.48
C GLN A 692 8.25 -24.05 20.47
N SER A 693 7.70 -23.77 21.65
CA SER A 693 6.62 -22.80 21.84
C SER A 693 7.11 -21.44 22.38
N SER A 694 8.33 -21.39 22.92
CA SER A 694 8.94 -20.18 23.50
C SER A 694 10.46 -20.32 23.65
N PRO A 695 11.21 -19.21 23.77
CA PRO A 695 10.76 -17.82 23.66
C PRO A 695 10.57 -17.36 22.20
N ALA A 696 9.91 -16.22 22.01
CA ALA A 696 9.74 -15.56 20.72
C ALA A 696 11.10 -15.31 20.03
N LEU A 697 11.14 -15.22 18.69
CA LEU A 697 12.40 -14.91 17.99
C LEU A 697 12.87 -13.50 18.30
N LEU A 698 11.98 -12.51 18.19
CA LEU A 698 12.20 -11.12 18.60
C LEU A 698 11.28 -10.81 19.78
N ASP A 699 11.86 -10.38 20.89
CA ASP A 699 11.13 -10.05 22.11
C ASP A 699 11.34 -8.57 22.44
N LEU A 700 10.27 -7.77 22.33
CA LEU A 700 10.30 -6.32 22.43
C LEU A 700 9.96 -5.87 23.86
N ALA A 701 10.85 -5.08 24.46
CA ALA A 701 10.63 -4.44 25.76
C ALA A 701 9.93 -3.05 25.61
N ASP A 702 9.90 -2.24 26.67
CA ASP A 702 9.09 -1.02 26.71
C ASP A 702 9.62 0.03 25.71
N GLY A 703 8.76 0.56 24.85
CA GLY A 703 9.15 1.49 23.78
C GLY A 703 10.13 0.90 22.75
N ALA A 704 10.30 -0.43 22.72
CA ALA A 704 11.18 -1.09 21.75
C ALA A 704 10.48 -1.27 20.40
N GLY A 705 11.26 -1.17 19.32
CA GLY A 705 10.77 -1.17 17.95
C GLY A 705 11.42 -2.21 17.06
N VAL A 706 10.72 -2.63 16.01
CA VAL A 706 11.33 -3.32 14.87
C VAL A 706 10.78 -2.75 13.56
N ARG A 707 11.70 -2.48 12.61
CA ARG A 707 11.34 -1.84 11.34
C ARG A 707 12.12 -2.32 10.14
N GLY A 708 11.49 -2.32 8.96
CA GLY A 708 12.17 -2.33 7.68
C GLY A 708 12.97 -3.60 7.37
N LEU A 709 12.50 -4.75 7.88
CA LEU A 709 13.18 -6.04 7.72
C LEU A 709 12.20 -7.18 7.47
N SER A 710 12.73 -8.31 7.00
CA SER A 710 11.98 -9.55 6.87
C SER A 710 12.49 -10.64 7.81
N VAL A 711 11.60 -11.54 8.24
CA VAL A 711 11.97 -12.74 9.00
C VAL A 711 11.54 -14.00 8.27
N PHE A 712 12.51 -14.83 7.87
CA PHE A 712 12.27 -16.04 7.10
C PHE A 712 12.71 -17.30 7.85
N TYR A 713 11.83 -18.29 7.93
CA TYR A 713 12.12 -19.61 8.51
C TYR A 713 12.49 -20.59 7.40
N PRO A 714 13.78 -20.95 7.24
CA PRO A 714 14.21 -21.79 6.14
C PRO A 714 13.64 -23.21 6.24
N PHE A 715 13.40 -23.73 7.45
CA PHE A 715 12.91 -25.10 7.62
C PHE A 715 11.39 -25.23 7.69
N GLN A 716 10.63 -24.12 7.62
CA GLN A 716 9.17 -24.21 7.61
C GLN A 716 8.68 -25.03 6.40
N ASP A 717 7.59 -25.77 6.59
CA ASP A 717 7.01 -26.67 5.59
C ASP A 717 5.52 -26.37 5.43
N HIS A 718 5.07 -26.11 4.21
CA HIS A 718 3.69 -25.74 3.93
C HIS A 718 2.73 -26.94 3.94
N ALA A 719 3.25 -28.15 3.77
CA ALA A 719 2.49 -29.39 3.76
C ALA A 719 2.39 -30.00 5.17
N ASP A 720 3.42 -29.83 5.99
CA ASP A 720 3.46 -30.26 7.40
C ASP A 720 4.04 -29.13 8.28
N PRO A 721 3.25 -28.07 8.58
CA PRO A 721 3.70 -26.91 9.32
C PRO A 721 4.45 -27.28 10.61
N ILE A 722 5.70 -26.81 10.68
CA ILE A 722 6.54 -26.96 11.86
C ILE A 722 6.12 -25.91 12.89
N ASP A 723 5.97 -26.36 14.13
CA ASP A 723 5.77 -25.47 15.27
C ASP A 723 7.00 -24.61 15.52
N TYR A 724 6.78 -23.30 15.55
CA TYR A 724 7.73 -22.29 15.99
C TYR A 724 7.04 -21.40 17.04
N PRO A 725 7.82 -20.80 17.96
CA PRO A 725 7.32 -19.73 18.81
C PRO A 725 6.84 -18.55 17.95
N VAL A 726 6.13 -17.61 18.57
CA VAL A 726 5.79 -16.35 17.90
C VAL A 726 7.05 -15.66 17.37
N THR A 727 6.98 -15.12 16.16
CA THR A 727 8.13 -14.45 15.55
C THR A 727 8.46 -13.16 16.27
N ILE A 728 7.45 -12.34 16.59
CA ILE A 728 7.63 -11.08 17.32
C ILE A 728 6.67 -11.03 18.50
N SER A 729 7.18 -10.86 19.72
CA SER A 729 6.36 -10.58 20.91
C SER A 729 6.52 -9.11 21.29
N ALA A 730 5.45 -8.34 21.10
CA ALA A 730 5.30 -6.94 21.50
C ALA A 730 4.63 -6.87 22.88
N ARG A 731 5.41 -7.19 23.91
CA ARG A 731 4.95 -7.26 25.31
C ARG A 731 5.25 -6.02 26.15
N GLY A 732 6.18 -5.18 25.69
CA GLY A 732 6.49 -3.92 26.33
C GLY A 732 5.47 -2.84 25.97
N ASP A 733 5.22 -1.94 26.91
CA ASP A 733 4.30 -0.82 26.71
C ASP A 733 4.89 0.16 25.68
N GLY A 734 4.07 0.63 24.75
CA GLY A 734 4.48 1.51 23.65
C GLY A 734 5.46 0.86 22.67
N SER A 735 5.64 -0.47 22.70
CA SER A 735 6.45 -1.17 21.70
C SER A 735 5.78 -1.14 20.31
N TRP A 736 6.55 -1.37 19.25
CA TRP A 736 6.04 -1.17 17.89
C TRP A 736 6.70 -2.06 16.83
N VAL A 737 5.94 -2.34 15.76
CA VAL A 737 6.31 -3.19 14.62
C VAL A 737 5.87 -2.48 13.34
N VAL A 738 6.81 -2.02 12.51
CA VAL A 738 6.49 -1.20 11.33
C VAL A 738 7.23 -1.67 10.08
N ASP A 739 6.59 -1.74 8.92
CA ASP A 739 7.23 -2.16 7.66
C ASP A 739 7.99 -3.50 7.81
N VAL A 740 7.33 -4.54 8.33
CA VAL A 740 7.93 -5.86 8.55
C VAL A 740 7.23 -6.92 7.71
N THR A 741 8.01 -7.78 7.07
CA THR A 741 7.49 -8.91 6.29
C THR A 741 7.83 -10.25 6.94
N LEU A 742 6.80 -11.07 7.18
CA LEU A 742 6.87 -12.36 7.83
C LEU A 742 6.33 -13.44 6.86
N PRO A 743 7.11 -13.82 5.83
CA PRO A 743 6.62 -14.67 4.74
C PRO A 743 6.10 -16.04 5.18
N ASN A 744 6.62 -16.65 6.26
CA ASN A 744 6.27 -18.04 6.59
C ASN A 744 6.30 -18.35 8.09
N SER A 745 5.76 -17.44 8.90
CA SER A 745 5.70 -17.65 10.35
C SER A 745 4.67 -18.74 10.70
N ARG A 746 4.91 -19.48 11.80
CA ARG A 746 3.82 -20.26 12.44
C ARG A 746 2.84 -19.31 13.11
N GLN A 747 3.36 -18.45 13.98
CA GLN A 747 2.65 -17.34 14.60
C GLN A 747 3.44 -16.05 14.31
N GLY A 748 2.79 -15.03 13.78
CA GLY A 748 3.48 -13.80 13.34
C GLY A 748 3.85 -12.88 14.50
N ILE A 749 2.86 -12.14 15.00
CA ILE A 749 3.02 -11.09 16.01
C ILE A 749 2.05 -11.36 17.17
N GLU A 750 2.55 -11.31 18.40
CA GLU A 750 1.76 -11.33 19.63
C GLU A 750 1.86 -9.99 20.33
N VAL A 751 0.72 -9.36 20.60
CA VAL A 751 0.62 -8.09 21.30
C VAL A 751 -0.03 -8.29 22.66
N THR A 752 0.72 -7.96 23.71
CA THR A 752 0.26 -8.00 25.11
C THR A 752 0.53 -6.70 25.87
N GLY A 753 1.43 -5.84 25.37
CA GLY A 753 1.72 -4.53 25.95
C GLY A 753 0.57 -3.53 25.77
N HIS A 754 0.64 -2.42 26.50
CA HIS A 754 -0.26 -1.29 26.36
C HIS A 754 0.20 -0.34 25.24
N ASP A 755 -0.74 0.27 24.50
CA ASP A 755 -0.47 1.25 23.43
C ASP A 755 0.53 0.80 22.35
N VAL A 756 0.49 -0.49 21.98
CA VAL A 756 1.38 -1.04 20.94
C VAL A 756 0.95 -0.60 19.55
N VAL A 757 1.91 -0.31 18.68
CA VAL A 757 1.67 0.07 17.28
C VAL A 757 2.14 -1.04 16.34
N VAL A 758 1.25 -1.54 15.51
CA VAL A 758 1.59 -2.37 14.35
C VAL A 758 1.14 -1.63 13.10
N ASP A 759 2.05 -1.26 12.21
CA ASP A 759 1.74 -0.54 10.96
C ASP A 759 2.46 -1.20 9.78
N TYR A 760 1.70 -1.64 8.77
CA TYR A 760 2.24 -2.36 7.61
C TYR A 760 3.08 -3.60 7.99
N ALA A 761 2.45 -4.54 8.71
CA ALA A 761 2.97 -5.91 8.79
C ALA A 761 2.41 -6.73 7.61
N SER A 762 3.29 -7.42 6.86
CA SER A 762 2.88 -8.24 5.72
C SER A 762 3.39 -9.67 5.81
N GLY A 763 2.75 -10.60 5.10
CA GLY A 763 3.08 -12.01 5.08
C GLY A 763 2.02 -12.90 5.71
N MET A 764 2.40 -14.06 6.27
CA MET A 764 1.44 -15.03 6.79
C MET A 764 1.81 -15.69 8.11
N GLY A 765 0.78 -16.05 8.87
CA GLY A 765 0.83 -16.96 10.00
C GLY A 765 0.12 -18.25 9.64
N LEU A 766 0.80 -19.39 9.72
CA LEU A 766 0.19 -20.70 9.49
C LEU A 766 -0.79 -21.09 10.61
N ASP A 767 -0.71 -20.43 11.78
CA ASP A 767 -1.67 -20.52 12.90
C ASP A 767 -2.48 -19.24 13.03
N THR A 768 -1.78 -18.15 13.32
CA THR A 768 -2.36 -16.84 13.51
C THR A 768 -1.32 -15.82 13.12
N PHE A 769 -1.70 -14.86 12.28
CA PHE A 769 -0.75 -13.82 11.86
C PHE A 769 -0.54 -12.79 12.97
N ILE A 770 -1.62 -12.24 13.52
CA ILE A 770 -1.56 -11.31 14.65
C ILE A 770 -2.54 -11.72 15.73
N THR A 771 -2.06 -11.86 16.97
CA THR A 771 -2.92 -11.97 18.15
C THR A 771 -2.73 -10.74 19.02
N HIS A 772 -3.82 -10.09 19.39
CA HIS A 772 -3.82 -8.96 20.31
C HIS A 772 -4.67 -9.27 21.55
N SER A 773 -4.09 -9.08 22.72
CA SER A 773 -4.75 -9.21 24.02
C SER A 773 -4.40 -8.08 25.00
N GLY A 774 -3.61 -7.09 24.52
CA GLY A 774 -3.27 -5.87 25.25
C GLY A 774 -4.40 -4.82 25.24
N THR A 775 -4.06 -3.60 25.66
CA THR A 775 -5.00 -2.47 25.73
C THR A 775 -4.42 -1.26 25.00
N GLY A 776 -5.26 -0.49 24.30
CA GLY A 776 -4.81 0.68 23.56
C GLY A 776 -4.04 0.31 22.29
N GLY A 777 -3.53 1.33 21.61
CA GLY A 777 -2.70 1.14 20.43
C GLY A 777 -3.47 0.88 19.13
N TYR A 778 -2.73 0.55 18.07
CA TYR A 778 -3.26 0.44 16.72
C TYR A 778 -2.69 -0.77 16.00
N VAL A 779 -3.54 -1.41 15.18
CA VAL A 779 -3.12 -2.37 14.17
C VAL A 779 -3.58 -1.82 12.83
N ALA A 780 -2.66 -1.33 12.01
CA ALA A 780 -2.96 -0.57 10.81
C ALA A 780 -2.24 -1.14 9.58
N ASN A 781 -2.88 -1.01 8.42
CA ASN A 781 -2.29 -1.28 7.10
C ASN A 781 -1.71 -2.70 6.95
N VAL A 782 -2.16 -3.65 7.78
CA VAL A 782 -1.66 -5.03 7.76
C VAL A 782 -2.10 -5.72 6.48
N LEU A 783 -1.17 -6.37 5.79
CA LEU A 783 -1.44 -7.16 4.59
C LEU A 783 -1.10 -8.63 4.84
N ASN A 784 -2.06 -9.35 5.43
CA ASN A 784 -1.91 -10.77 5.69
C ASN A 784 -2.24 -11.58 4.42
N SER A 785 -1.23 -12.13 3.76
CA SER A 785 -1.37 -12.83 2.49
C SER A 785 -0.37 -13.97 2.33
N VAL A 786 -0.81 -15.05 1.69
CA VAL A 786 0.05 -16.18 1.27
C VAL A 786 1.07 -15.79 0.20
N GLY A 787 0.85 -14.66 -0.49
CA GLY A 787 1.69 -14.18 -1.60
C GLY A 787 3.16 -14.01 -1.23
N ASP A 788 3.47 -13.52 -0.03
CA ASP A 788 4.85 -13.30 0.42
C ASP A 788 5.70 -14.58 0.50
N TRP A 789 5.08 -15.75 0.73
CA TRP A 789 5.80 -17.03 0.67
C TRP A 789 5.84 -17.62 -0.74
N GLN A 790 4.71 -17.50 -1.44
CA GLN A 790 4.43 -18.18 -2.70
C GLN A 790 5.05 -17.48 -3.91
N ASP A 791 4.83 -16.18 -4.06
CA ASP A 791 5.31 -15.34 -5.17
C ASP A 791 6.84 -15.20 -5.15
N GLY A 792 7.47 -15.73 -4.10
CA GLY A 792 8.90 -15.98 -4.06
C GLY A 792 9.37 -16.95 -5.14
N GLU A 793 8.62 -18.01 -5.49
CA GLU A 793 8.96 -19.13 -6.41
C GLU A 793 10.45 -19.63 -6.37
N ARG A 794 11.23 -19.29 -5.33
CA ARG A 794 12.70 -19.31 -5.36
C ARG A 794 13.37 -19.47 -3.99
N GLU A 795 12.66 -19.33 -2.86
CA GLU A 795 13.12 -19.97 -1.64
C GLU A 795 12.85 -21.47 -1.75
N TYR A 796 13.76 -22.30 -1.25
CA TYR A 796 13.70 -23.74 -1.51
C TYR A 796 12.48 -24.43 -0.87
N ASN A 797 11.82 -23.78 0.10
CA ASN A 797 10.66 -24.29 0.82
C ASN A 797 9.35 -23.56 0.46
N SER A 798 9.34 -22.69 -0.55
CA SER A 798 8.12 -22.01 -1.00
C SER A 798 7.05 -23.01 -1.47
N PRO A 799 5.76 -22.75 -1.15
CA PRO A 799 4.65 -23.55 -1.68
C PRO A 799 4.49 -23.34 -3.19
N PRO A 800 3.86 -24.29 -3.91
CA PRO A 800 3.50 -24.09 -5.31
C PRO A 800 2.46 -22.97 -5.48
N SER A 801 2.43 -22.35 -6.67
CA SER A 801 1.61 -21.15 -6.95
C SER A 801 0.08 -21.35 -6.87
N ASP A 802 -0.37 -22.59 -6.73
CA ASP A 802 -1.77 -22.99 -6.59
C ASP A 802 -2.10 -23.58 -5.21
N TRP A 803 -1.14 -23.54 -4.27
CA TRP A 803 -1.28 -24.13 -2.94
C TRP A 803 -2.49 -23.58 -2.19
N TRP A 804 -2.63 -22.26 -2.14
CA TRP A 804 -3.73 -21.53 -1.51
C TRP A 804 -5.11 -21.87 -2.10
N MET A 805 -5.16 -22.33 -3.36
CA MET A 805 -6.41 -22.73 -4.01
C MET A 805 -6.82 -24.17 -3.70
N GLN A 806 -5.85 -25.04 -3.43
CA GLN A 806 -6.07 -26.49 -3.28
C GLN A 806 -6.11 -26.95 -1.84
N THR A 807 -5.38 -26.24 -0.97
CA THR A 807 -5.25 -26.51 0.44
C THR A 807 -5.19 -25.16 1.13
N PRO A 808 -6.33 -24.48 1.36
CA PRO A 808 -6.31 -23.35 2.29
C PRO A 808 -5.60 -23.85 3.56
N PRO A 809 -4.74 -23.04 4.21
CA PRO A 809 -4.34 -23.33 5.58
C PRO A 809 -5.63 -23.30 6.41
N SER A 810 -6.33 -24.43 6.43
CA SER A 810 -7.70 -24.67 6.91
C SER A 810 -7.83 -24.55 8.43
N GLN A 811 -6.87 -23.87 9.06
CA GLN A 811 -6.78 -23.57 10.48
C GLN A 811 -6.16 -22.20 10.75
N ALA A 812 -5.69 -21.45 9.74
CA ALA A 812 -5.04 -20.17 9.96
C ALA A 812 -6.05 -19.05 10.23
N THR A 813 -5.71 -18.18 11.17
CA THR A 813 -6.40 -16.93 11.44
C THR A 813 -5.53 -15.75 10.97
N GLY A 814 -6.12 -14.75 10.33
CA GLY A 814 -5.43 -13.51 10.03
C GLY A 814 -5.18 -12.72 11.31
N LEU A 815 -6.22 -12.02 11.77
CA LEU A 815 -6.16 -11.20 12.96
C LEU A 815 -7.07 -11.78 14.05
N ARG A 816 -6.55 -11.91 15.27
CA ARG A 816 -7.31 -12.36 16.45
C ARG A 816 -7.23 -11.32 17.56
N MET A 817 -8.37 -10.76 17.91
CA MET A 817 -8.54 -9.87 19.06
C MET A 817 -9.19 -10.66 20.20
N ASP A 818 -8.39 -11.09 21.18
CA ASP A 818 -8.83 -12.00 22.26
C ASP A 818 -8.55 -11.38 23.62
N GLY A 819 -9.57 -10.74 24.19
CA GLY A 819 -9.43 -9.92 25.39
C GLY A 819 -8.78 -8.56 25.16
N ALA A 820 -8.68 -8.11 23.91
CA ALA A 820 -8.15 -6.78 23.57
C ALA A 820 -9.15 -5.68 23.95
N THR A 821 -8.66 -4.56 24.47
CA THR A 821 -9.51 -3.42 24.88
C THR A 821 -9.03 -2.10 24.29
N ALA A 822 -9.94 -1.25 23.82
CA ALA A 822 -9.62 0.10 23.34
C ALA A 822 -8.58 0.13 22.20
N VAL A 823 -8.65 -0.84 21.28
CA VAL A 823 -7.71 -0.95 20.15
C VAL A 823 -8.39 -0.49 18.86
N THR A 824 -7.68 0.31 18.07
CA THR A 824 -8.15 0.73 16.74
C THR A 824 -7.47 -0.08 15.65
N LEU A 825 -8.27 -0.72 14.79
CA LEU A 825 -7.81 -1.46 13.62
C LEU A 825 -8.12 -0.63 12.37
N VAL A 826 -7.14 -0.36 11.50
CA VAL A 826 -7.33 0.52 10.32
C VAL A 826 -6.77 -0.11 9.05
N ASN A 827 -7.55 -0.16 7.97
CA ASN A 827 -7.09 -0.56 6.63
C ASN A 827 -6.38 -1.93 6.57
N ASN A 828 -6.80 -2.89 7.40
CA ASN A 828 -6.18 -4.21 7.47
C ASN A 828 -6.82 -5.17 6.47
N PHE A 829 -6.02 -6.06 5.89
CA PHE A 829 -6.45 -7.03 4.89
C PHE A 829 -5.98 -8.45 5.22
N SER A 830 -6.82 -9.44 4.91
CA SER A 830 -6.58 -10.86 5.14
C SER A 830 -6.99 -11.70 3.93
N PHE A 831 -6.04 -12.43 3.32
CA PHE A 831 -6.25 -13.24 2.13
C PHE A 831 -5.86 -14.73 2.29
N GLY A 832 -6.82 -15.62 2.02
CA GLY A 832 -6.55 -17.07 1.87
C GLY A 832 -6.35 -17.84 3.17
N MET A 833 -7.23 -17.64 4.15
CA MET A 833 -7.16 -18.27 5.49
C MET A 833 -8.49 -18.89 5.92
N ALA A 834 -8.50 -19.57 7.07
CA ALA A 834 -9.77 -20.08 7.62
C ALA A 834 -10.59 -18.90 8.16
N ASP A 835 -10.01 -18.11 9.06
CA ASP A 835 -10.70 -16.96 9.68
C ASP A 835 -9.96 -15.67 9.37
N GLY A 836 -10.65 -14.68 8.78
CA GLY A 836 -10.06 -13.37 8.49
C GLY A 836 -9.79 -12.57 9.78
N LEU A 837 -10.87 -12.13 10.42
CA LEU A 837 -10.83 -11.44 11.71
C LEU A 837 -11.67 -12.18 12.75
N VAL A 838 -11.04 -12.49 13.88
CA VAL A 838 -11.69 -13.13 15.03
C VAL A 838 -11.77 -12.15 16.20
N LEU A 839 -12.99 -11.87 16.64
CA LEU A 839 -13.31 -11.09 17.83
C LEU A 839 -13.76 -12.06 18.93
N ALA A 840 -12.92 -12.25 19.94
CA ALA A 840 -13.08 -13.33 20.91
C ALA A 840 -13.00 -12.86 22.37
N GLY A 841 -13.41 -13.77 23.27
CA GLY A 841 -13.19 -13.63 24.69
C GLY A 841 -13.98 -12.46 25.28
N THR A 842 -13.30 -11.58 25.99
CA THR A 842 -13.88 -10.39 26.63
C THR A 842 -13.44 -9.10 25.95
N SER A 843 -13.07 -9.15 24.66
CA SER A 843 -12.62 -7.96 23.93
C SER A 843 -13.65 -6.83 24.00
N SER A 844 -13.21 -5.58 24.16
CA SER A 844 -14.13 -4.45 24.31
C SER A 844 -13.62 -3.15 23.70
N ASP A 845 -14.54 -2.27 23.32
CA ASP A 845 -14.21 -0.93 22.78
C ASP A 845 -13.24 -1.01 21.58
N LEU A 846 -13.54 -1.92 20.65
CA LEU A 846 -12.76 -2.11 19.43
C LEU A 846 -13.39 -1.31 18.29
N LEU A 847 -12.60 -0.44 17.67
CA LEU A 847 -12.98 0.27 16.45
C LEU A 847 -12.19 -0.32 15.29
N VAL A 848 -12.90 -0.86 14.30
CA VAL A 848 -12.32 -1.47 13.11
C VAL A 848 -12.78 -0.69 11.88
N LEU A 849 -11.85 -0.02 11.20
CA LEU A 849 -12.12 0.83 10.05
C LEU A 849 -11.47 0.24 8.81
N GLY A 850 -12.25 -0.02 7.76
CA GLY A 850 -11.71 -0.52 6.50
C GLY A 850 -11.05 -1.89 6.68
N HIS A 851 -11.74 -2.88 7.23
CA HIS A 851 -11.19 -4.24 7.27
C HIS A 851 -11.63 -5.04 6.04
N GLY A 852 -10.66 -5.58 5.31
CA GLY A 852 -10.91 -6.42 4.16
C GLY A 852 -10.55 -7.88 4.40
N VAL A 853 -11.38 -8.78 3.89
CA VAL A 853 -11.09 -10.21 3.88
C VAL A 853 -11.40 -10.80 2.52
N ASP A 854 -10.44 -11.51 1.93
CA ASP A 854 -10.63 -12.21 0.67
C ASP A 854 -10.27 -13.70 0.77
N ASN A 855 -11.01 -14.53 0.04
CA ASN A 855 -10.81 -15.97 -0.04
C ASN A 855 -10.69 -16.70 1.32
N SER A 856 -11.42 -16.24 2.35
CA SER A 856 -11.42 -16.89 3.67
C SER A 856 -12.54 -17.93 3.83
N GLU A 857 -12.49 -18.81 4.84
CA GLU A 857 -13.66 -19.63 5.22
C GLU A 857 -14.74 -18.80 5.89
N ARG A 858 -14.34 -18.02 6.88
CA ARG A 858 -15.20 -17.09 7.60
C ARG A 858 -14.51 -15.75 7.61
N ALA A 859 -15.15 -14.73 7.06
CA ALA A 859 -14.51 -13.42 6.98
C ALA A 859 -14.40 -12.78 8.38
N ILE A 860 -15.53 -12.65 9.08
CA ILE A 860 -15.58 -12.20 10.48
C ILE A 860 -16.13 -13.31 11.38
N VAL A 861 -15.46 -13.57 12.50
CA VAL A 861 -15.93 -14.51 13.54
C VAL A 861 -16.08 -13.77 14.86
N ALA A 862 -17.25 -13.92 15.52
CA ALA A 862 -17.49 -13.36 16.84
C ALA A 862 -17.84 -14.45 17.86
N THR A 863 -17.16 -14.44 19.01
CA THR A 863 -17.32 -15.43 20.08
C THR A 863 -17.03 -14.84 21.46
N GLY A 864 -17.58 -15.45 22.52
CA GLY A 864 -17.45 -14.95 23.89
C GLY A 864 -18.42 -13.81 24.23
N SER A 865 -17.98 -12.87 25.06
CA SER A 865 -18.86 -11.87 25.69
C SER A 865 -18.39 -10.43 25.49
N GLY A 866 -17.64 -10.17 24.42
CA GLY A 866 -17.12 -8.84 24.11
C GLY A 866 -18.21 -7.81 23.76
N SER A 867 -17.96 -6.53 24.04
CA SER A 867 -18.94 -5.44 23.82
C SER A 867 -18.28 -4.16 23.32
N GLY A 868 -19.01 -3.31 22.61
CA GLY A 868 -18.41 -2.14 21.94
C GLY A 868 -17.49 -2.55 20.78
N LEU A 869 -17.87 -3.61 20.07
CA LEU A 869 -17.17 -4.09 18.87
C LEU A 869 -17.82 -3.44 17.65
N VAL A 870 -17.13 -2.48 17.02
CA VAL A 870 -17.68 -1.69 15.91
C VAL A 870 -16.79 -1.80 14.69
N LEU A 871 -17.38 -2.24 13.58
CA LEU A 871 -16.75 -2.31 12.27
C LEU A 871 -17.41 -1.29 11.34
N VAL A 872 -16.59 -0.53 10.62
CA VAL A 872 -17.03 0.47 9.64
C VAL A 872 -16.24 0.25 8.34
N ASN A 873 -16.89 0.40 7.18
CA ASN A 873 -16.27 0.26 5.86
C ASN A 873 -15.65 -1.13 5.60
N SER A 874 -16.25 -2.21 6.11
CA SER A 874 -15.70 -3.55 5.89
C SER A 874 -15.97 -4.06 4.48
N GLU A 875 -15.02 -4.79 3.90
CA GLU A 875 -15.17 -5.45 2.61
C GLU A 875 -14.93 -6.97 2.80
N LEU A 876 -15.93 -7.81 2.52
CA LEU A 876 -15.96 -9.21 2.98
C LEU A 876 -16.19 -10.19 1.83
N VAL A 877 -15.23 -11.08 1.61
CA VAL A 877 -15.29 -12.11 0.59
C VAL A 877 -14.86 -13.47 1.15
N ALA A 878 -15.74 -14.46 0.96
CA ALA A 878 -15.45 -15.85 1.25
C ALA A 878 -15.67 -16.69 -0.03
N ILE A 879 -14.60 -16.90 -0.80
CA ILE A 879 -14.64 -17.62 -2.08
C ILE A 879 -14.73 -19.14 -1.86
N ASP A 880 -15.60 -19.79 -2.64
CA ASP A 880 -15.77 -21.25 -2.67
C ASP A 880 -14.91 -21.90 -3.77
N LEU A 881 -13.94 -22.72 -3.37
CA LEU A 881 -13.13 -23.57 -4.27
C LEU A 881 -13.42 -25.07 -4.07
N SER A 882 -14.42 -25.42 -3.25
CA SER A 882 -14.78 -26.79 -2.90
C SER A 882 -16.16 -27.19 -3.46
N ASP A 883 -16.46 -28.49 -3.52
CA ASP A 883 -17.78 -28.97 -3.95
C ASP A 883 -18.84 -28.93 -2.82
N ASP A 884 -18.53 -28.39 -1.63
CA ASP A 884 -19.44 -28.29 -0.47
C ASP A 884 -19.79 -26.83 -0.11
N PRO A 885 -20.82 -26.25 -0.75
CA PRO A 885 -21.14 -24.81 -0.69
C PRO A 885 -21.73 -24.33 0.65
N GLY A 886 -21.61 -25.12 1.72
CA GLY A 886 -22.39 -24.97 2.95
C GLY A 886 -21.76 -24.16 4.08
N ASP A 887 -20.43 -23.98 4.12
CA ASP A 887 -19.74 -23.52 5.34
C ASP A 887 -19.04 -22.15 5.24
N LYS A 888 -18.95 -21.54 4.05
CA LYS A 888 -18.33 -20.21 3.87
C LYS A 888 -19.25 -19.08 4.37
N ARG A 889 -18.74 -18.16 5.20
CA ARG A 889 -19.54 -17.07 5.81
C ARG A 889 -18.88 -15.70 5.69
N TYR A 890 -19.68 -14.65 5.46
CA TYR A 890 -19.23 -13.27 5.69
C TYR A 890 -19.09 -13.00 7.19
N LEU A 891 -20.11 -13.36 7.95
CA LEU A 891 -20.15 -13.22 9.41
C LEU A 891 -20.57 -14.54 10.03
N ASP A 892 -19.78 -15.03 10.99
CA ASP A 892 -20.06 -16.22 11.80
C ASP A 892 -20.05 -15.84 13.28
N VAL A 893 -21.24 -15.55 13.81
CA VAL A 893 -21.43 -15.31 15.25
C VAL A 893 -21.76 -16.65 15.90
N SER A 894 -20.89 -17.09 16.80
CA SER A 894 -20.94 -18.41 17.45
C SER A 894 -22.06 -18.57 18.50
N GLU A 895 -22.41 -19.81 18.84
CA GLU A 895 -23.46 -20.13 19.81
C GLU A 895 -23.18 -19.61 21.24
N ASP A 896 -21.90 -19.43 21.59
CA ASP A 896 -21.50 -18.91 22.89
C ASP A 896 -21.34 -17.38 22.90
N PHE A 897 -21.62 -16.70 21.79
CA PHE A 897 -21.60 -15.25 21.75
C PHE A 897 -22.77 -14.65 22.54
N THR A 898 -22.44 -13.83 23.54
CA THR A 898 -23.41 -13.09 24.38
C THR A 898 -23.16 -11.57 24.35
N GLY A 899 -22.27 -11.12 23.47
CA GLY A 899 -21.79 -9.75 23.37
C GLY A 899 -22.64 -8.84 22.48
N SER A 900 -22.04 -7.71 22.07
CA SER A 900 -22.62 -6.77 21.11
C SER A 900 -21.66 -6.50 19.95
N LEU A 901 -22.12 -6.67 18.71
CA LEU A 901 -21.34 -6.43 17.49
C LEU A 901 -22.10 -5.49 16.54
N GLN A 902 -21.42 -4.47 16.04
CA GLN A 902 -21.97 -3.51 15.08
C GLN A 902 -21.14 -3.51 13.80
N LEU A 903 -21.81 -3.57 12.65
CA LEU A 903 -21.21 -3.45 11.32
C LEU A 903 -21.94 -2.36 10.53
N HIS A 904 -21.18 -1.39 10.05
CA HIS A 904 -21.67 -0.27 9.26
C HIS A 904 -20.92 -0.22 7.93
N GLN A 905 -21.59 0.16 6.83
CA GLN A 905 -20.97 0.34 5.51
C GLN A 905 -20.18 -0.90 5.05
N THR A 906 -20.86 -2.05 4.96
CA THR A 906 -20.20 -3.31 4.61
C THR A 906 -20.48 -3.70 3.16
N LEU A 907 -19.43 -3.94 2.38
CA LEU A 907 -19.50 -4.53 1.05
C LEU A 907 -19.22 -6.04 1.15
N ALA A 908 -20.07 -6.91 0.62
CA ALA A 908 -19.90 -8.36 0.77
C ALA A 908 -20.25 -9.17 -0.49
N TRP A 909 -19.35 -10.04 -0.96
CA TRP A 909 -19.60 -10.83 -2.18
C TRP A 909 -18.95 -12.22 -2.20
N ALA A 910 -19.46 -13.08 -3.08
CA ALA A 910 -19.01 -14.46 -3.33
C ALA A 910 -19.29 -15.51 -2.24
N ALA A 911 -19.87 -15.16 -1.08
CA ALA A 911 -20.22 -16.15 -0.05
C ALA A 911 -21.70 -16.58 -0.15
N ARG A 912 -21.96 -17.67 -0.86
CA ARG A 912 -23.32 -18.26 -0.97
C ARG A 912 -23.95 -18.68 0.35
N GLY A 913 -23.10 -18.99 1.34
CA GLY A 913 -23.54 -19.29 2.69
C GLY A 913 -24.06 -18.06 3.45
N GLY A 914 -23.81 -16.83 2.98
CA GLY A 914 -24.25 -15.62 3.65
C GLY A 914 -23.65 -15.44 5.04
N SER A 915 -24.48 -15.08 6.00
CA SER A 915 -24.09 -14.74 7.37
C SER A 915 -24.88 -15.57 8.38
N ASN A 916 -24.19 -16.12 9.37
CA ASN A 916 -24.78 -16.90 10.45
C ASN A 916 -24.74 -16.12 11.76
N LEU A 917 -25.91 -15.94 12.36
CA LEU A 917 -26.04 -15.33 13.68
C LEU A 917 -26.58 -16.35 14.67
N HIS A 918 -25.69 -16.87 15.52
CA HIS A 918 -26.02 -17.74 16.64
C HIS A 918 -25.85 -17.02 18.00
N GLY A 919 -26.15 -17.75 19.07
CA GLY A 919 -25.97 -17.28 20.43
C GLY A 919 -27.10 -16.39 20.93
N SER A 920 -26.83 -15.63 21.99
CA SER A 920 -27.81 -14.75 22.64
C SER A 920 -27.39 -13.28 22.64
N GLY A 921 -26.33 -12.93 21.89
CA GLY A 921 -25.83 -11.57 21.76
C GLY A 921 -26.67 -10.69 20.83
N GLU A 922 -26.23 -9.45 20.67
CA GLU A 922 -26.85 -8.45 19.81
C GLU A 922 -25.96 -8.13 18.61
N VAL A 923 -26.57 -8.12 17.42
CA VAL A 923 -25.91 -7.80 16.17
C VAL A 923 -26.65 -6.67 15.47
N THR A 924 -25.94 -5.58 15.20
CA THR A 924 -26.45 -4.43 14.45
C THR A 924 -25.71 -4.33 13.13
N VAL A 925 -26.47 -4.23 12.05
CA VAL A 925 -25.97 -4.13 10.68
C VAL A 925 -26.68 -2.97 10.00
N SER A 926 -25.93 -1.99 9.51
CA SER A 926 -26.46 -0.93 8.66
C SER A 926 -25.65 -0.77 7.39
N GLN A 927 -26.31 -0.48 6.27
CA GLN A 927 -25.65 -0.26 4.98
C GLN A 927 -24.80 -1.46 4.54
N TRP A 928 -25.39 -2.65 4.63
CA TRP A 928 -24.81 -3.87 4.08
C TRP A 928 -25.20 -4.00 2.61
N ILE A 929 -24.21 -3.99 1.72
CA ILE A 929 -24.39 -4.15 0.28
C ILE A 929 -23.80 -5.50 -0.11
N SER A 930 -24.63 -6.41 -0.62
CA SER A 930 -24.15 -7.74 -0.99
C SER A 930 -24.73 -8.32 -2.25
N SER A 931 -23.88 -9.01 -3.02
CA SER A 931 -24.27 -9.66 -4.27
C SER A 931 -25.07 -10.96 -4.09
N GLU A 932 -24.88 -11.65 -2.97
CA GLU A 932 -25.51 -12.94 -2.65
C GLU A 932 -25.35 -13.26 -1.17
N GLY A 933 -26.11 -14.24 -0.68
CA GLY A 933 -26.05 -14.73 0.70
C GLY A 933 -27.10 -14.06 1.60
N ALA A 934 -27.83 -14.90 2.35
CA ALA A 934 -28.84 -14.46 3.30
C ALA A 934 -28.26 -14.34 4.72
N PHE A 935 -28.99 -13.63 5.59
CA PHE A 935 -28.79 -13.69 7.04
C PHE A 935 -29.59 -14.85 7.63
N ASP A 936 -28.90 -15.88 8.12
CA ASP A 936 -29.46 -17.00 8.87
C ASP A 936 -29.33 -16.70 10.38
N VAL A 937 -30.43 -16.25 11.00
CA VAL A 937 -30.49 -15.82 12.40
C VAL A 937 -31.19 -16.89 13.23
N THR A 938 -30.49 -17.49 14.18
CA THR A 938 -31.02 -18.62 14.95
C THR A 938 -31.24 -18.31 16.43
N GLY A 939 -30.65 -17.23 16.95
CA GLY A 939 -30.80 -16.77 18.31
C GLY A 939 -30.42 -15.28 18.44
N GLY A 940 -30.55 -14.72 19.63
CA GLY A 940 -30.14 -13.34 19.93
C GLY A 940 -31.03 -12.28 19.28
N SER A 941 -30.47 -11.09 19.07
CA SER A 941 -31.16 -9.94 18.47
C SER A 941 -30.45 -9.47 17.21
N LEU A 942 -31.23 -9.15 16.16
CA LEU A 942 -30.73 -8.54 14.93
C LEU A 942 -31.38 -7.16 14.72
N HIS A 943 -30.57 -6.15 14.44
CA HIS A 943 -31.00 -4.91 13.79
C HIS A 943 -30.36 -4.85 12.40
N LEU A 944 -31.16 -4.86 11.34
CA LEU A 944 -30.72 -4.72 9.95
C LEU A 944 -31.41 -3.52 9.29
N SER A 945 -30.62 -2.52 8.88
CA SER A 945 -31.17 -1.30 8.27
C SER A 945 -30.39 -0.77 7.06
N ALA A 946 -31.06 0.03 6.23
CA ALA A 946 -30.47 0.78 5.10
C ALA A 946 -29.57 -0.05 4.17
N SER A 947 -29.82 -1.35 4.06
CA SER A 947 -28.98 -2.32 3.33
C SER A 947 -29.53 -2.60 1.94
N TYR A 948 -28.67 -3.07 1.03
CA TYR A 948 -29.05 -3.50 -0.31
C TYR A 948 -28.59 -4.95 -0.56
N LEU A 949 -29.56 -5.87 -0.60
CA LEU A 949 -29.32 -7.30 -0.66
C LEU A 949 -29.78 -7.86 -2.02
N HIS A 950 -28.83 -8.28 -2.85
CA HIS A 950 -29.11 -8.77 -4.21
C HIS A 950 -29.56 -10.24 -4.26
N ASP A 951 -29.41 -10.99 -3.17
CA ASP A 951 -29.71 -12.42 -3.13
C ASP A 951 -31.17 -12.72 -3.51
N ASP A 952 -31.38 -13.89 -4.08
CA ASP A 952 -32.72 -14.42 -4.34
C ASP A 952 -33.39 -14.74 -3.01
N ALA A 953 -34.62 -14.25 -2.84
CA ALA A 953 -35.38 -14.36 -1.61
C ALA A 953 -35.48 -15.80 -1.02
N PRO A 954 -35.51 -15.96 0.32
CA PRO A 954 -35.52 -14.90 1.34
C PRO A 954 -34.11 -14.46 1.78
N GLN A 955 -33.93 -13.14 1.92
CA GLN A 955 -32.66 -12.49 2.31
C GLN A 955 -32.41 -12.52 3.83
N VAL A 956 -33.46 -12.67 4.65
CA VAL A 956 -33.34 -12.89 6.10
C VAL A 956 -34.18 -14.10 6.50
N ARG A 957 -33.62 -14.97 7.33
CA ARG A 957 -34.26 -16.19 7.83
C ARG A 957 -34.18 -16.20 9.35
N LEU A 958 -35.34 -16.09 9.99
CA LEU A 958 -35.47 -16.03 11.45
C LEU A 958 -35.81 -17.42 12.00
N GLY A 959 -35.02 -17.87 12.97
CA GLY A 959 -35.25 -19.09 13.74
C GLY A 959 -36.21 -18.87 14.92
N PRO A 960 -36.74 -19.96 15.50
CA PRO A 960 -37.72 -19.89 16.58
C PRO A 960 -37.16 -19.36 17.91
N ASP A 961 -35.83 -19.31 18.07
CA ASP A 961 -35.16 -18.87 19.29
C ASP A 961 -34.60 -17.43 19.18
N VAL A 962 -34.91 -16.72 18.09
CA VAL A 962 -34.56 -15.30 17.92
C VAL A 962 -35.37 -14.45 18.91
N ALA A 963 -34.69 -13.62 19.71
CA ALA A 963 -35.31 -12.80 20.73
C ALA A 963 -36.02 -11.58 20.14
N GLN A 964 -35.37 -10.89 19.20
CA GLN A 964 -35.92 -9.75 18.49
C GLN A 964 -35.26 -9.59 17.12
N ALA A 965 -36.02 -9.11 16.14
CA ALA A 965 -35.46 -8.69 14.85
C ALA A 965 -36.10 -7.35 14.45
N LEU A 966 -35.27 -6.36 14.14
CA LEU A 966 -35.68 -5.08 13.57
C LEU A 966 -35.08 -4.99 12.16
N VAL A 967 -35.91 -5.16 11.13
CA VAL A 967 -35.48 -5.22 9.73
C VAL A 967 -36.20 -4.12 8.95
N ILE A 968 -35.52 -3.00 8.71
CA ILE A 968 -36.14 -1.76 8.23
C ILE A 968 -35.37 -1.05 7.11
N ALA A 969 -36.09 -0.38 6.21
CA ALA A 969 -35.49 0.47 5.16
C ALA A 969 -34.46 -0.22 4.24
N ASN A 970 -34.56 -1.54 4.05
CA ASN A 970 -33.69 -2.30 3.17
C ASN A 970 -34.26 -2.43 1.75
N VAL A 971 -33.38 -2.62 0.79
CA VAL A 971 -33.73 -2.88 -0.62
C VAL A 971 -33.42 -4.34 -0.95
N GLY A 972 -34.41 -5.05 -1.49
CA GLY A 972 -34.25 -6.39 -2.03
C GLY A 972 -34.07 -6.39 -3.55
N ASN A 973 -33.89 -7.57 -4.13
CA ASN A 973 -33.76 -7.71 -5.58
C ASN A 973 -35.08 -7.42 -6.34
N ALA A 974 -35.08 -7.65 -7.66
CA ALA A 974 -36.22 -7.34 -8.53
C ALA A 974 -37.55 -8.02 -8.15
N GLN A 975 -37.57 -9.11 -7.37
CA GLN A 975 -38.82 -9.81 -7.06
C GLN A 975 -39.46 -9.38 -5.73
N ALA A 976 -38.66 -9.26 -4.65
CA ALA A 976 -39.09 -8.83 -3.32
C ALA A 976 -37.89 -8.68 -2.36
N PHE A 977 -38.09 -7.93 -1.26
CA PHE A 977 -37.36 -8.14 -0.02
C PHE A 977 -38.19 -9.08 0.88
N GLU A 978 -37.67 -10.26 1.19
CA GLU A 978 -38.39 -11.29 1.95
C GLU A 978 -37.66 -11.67 3.23
N VAL A 979 -38.42 -11.67 4.33
CA VAL A 979 -38.02 -12.26 5.61
C VAL A 979 -38.85 -13.52 5.82
N SER A 980 -38.16 -14.64 6.07
CA SER A 980 -38.81 -15.93 6.37
C SER A 980 -38.69 -16.28 7.84
N GLY A 981 -39.62 -17.08 8.35
CA GLY A 981 -39.64 -17.49 9.76
C GLY A 981 -40.21 -16.44 10.73
N ASP A 982 -40.53 -15.25 10.24
CA ASP A 982 -41.28 -14.24 10.99
C ASP A 982 -42.71 -14.73 11.28
N ASP A 983 -43.01 -15.01 12.55
CA ASP A 983 -44.33 -15.39 13.04
C ASP A 983 -45.10 -14.21 13.68
N GLY A 984 -44.54 -12.99 13.62
CA GLY A 984 -45.05 -11.76 14.23
C GLY A 984 -44.25 -11.29 15.45
N ASP A 985 -44.87 -10.41 16.25
CA ASP A 985 -44.29 -9.81 17.47
C ASP A 985 -43.61 -10.89 18.35
N PRO A 986 -42.27 -10.81 18.60
CA PRO A 986 -41.48 -9.60 18.82
C PRO A 986 -40.76 -8.98 17.60
N HIS A 987 -40.95 -9.49 16.38
CA HIS A 987 -40.23 -8.99 15.20
C HIS A 987 -40.90 -7.78 14.56
N CYS A 988 -40.09 -6.83 14.09
CA CYS A 988 -40.52 -5.68 13.30
C CYS A 988 -39.85 -5.74 11.91
N VAL A 989 -40.65 -6.01 10.88
CA VAL A 989 -40.23 -6.06 9.48
C VAL A 989 -41.07 -5.06 8.68
N ALA A 990 -40.51 -3.89 8.37
CA ALA A 990 -41.27 -2.77 7.79
C ALA A 990 -40.41 -1.83 6.94
N TRP A 991 -41.02 -1.04 6.06
CA TRP A 991 -40.36 -0.07 5.17
C TRP A 991 -39.26 -0.63 4.24
N ASN A 992 -39.19 -1.94 4.05
CA ASN A 992 -38.32 -2.56 3.06
C ASN A 992 -38.98 -2.49 1.66
N VAL A 993 -38.17 -2.27 0.61
CA VAL A 993 -38.63 -2.06 -0.77
C VAL A 993 -38.02 -3.08 -1.73
N ARG A 994 -38.66 -3.29 -2.88
CA ARG A 994 -38.12 -4.05 -4.02
C ARG A 994 -37.70 -3.13 -5.16
N LYS A 995 -36.83 -3.63 -6.04
CA LYS A 995 -36.27 -2.82 -7.14
C LYS A 995 -37.10 -2.75 -8.45
N ASP A 996 -38.09 -3.62 -8.71
CA ASP A 996 -38.72 -3.74 -10.05
C ASP A 996 -39.98 -2.88 -10.30
N HIS A 997 -40.11 -2.44 -11.56
CA HIS A 997 -41.24 -1.76 -12.23
C HIS A 997 -42.43 -2.68 -12.59
N GLY A 998 -42.44 -3.94 -12.12
CA GLY A 998 -43.45 -4.95 -12.42
C GLY A 998 -44.84 -4.64 -11.80
N GLU A 999 -45.88 -5.36 -12.26
CA GLU A 999 -47.23 -5.23 -11.67
C GLU A 999 -47.15 -5.26 -10.14
N PRO A 1000 -47.97 -4.47 -9.42
CA PRO A 1000 -47.94 -4.40 -7.97
C PRO A 1000 -48.20 -5.79 -7.36
N GLY A 1001 -47.14 -6.57 -7.24
CA GLY A 1001 -47.08 -7.74 -6.38
C GLY A 1001 -47.36 -7.24 -4.98
N THR A 1002 -47.98 -8.09 -4.16
CA THR A 1002 -48.36 -7.82 -2.78
C THR A 1002 -47.13 -7.47 -1.93
N GLY A 1003 -46.58 -6.26 -2.13
CA GLY A 1003 -45.50 -5.68 -1.36
C GLY A 1003 -46.02 -5.38 0.03
N SER A 1004 -45.14 -5.59 1.00
CA SER A 1004 -45.31 -5.33 2.42
C SER A 1004 -46.23 -4.14 2.69
N LEU A 1005 -47.41 -4.43 3.22
CA LEU A 1005 -48.23 -3.41 3.88
C LEU A 1005 -47.39 -2.83 5.03
N PRO A 1006 -47.44 -1.52 5.30
CA PRO A 1006 -46.90 -0.98 6.54
C PRO A 1006 -47.50 -1.79 7.69
N GLN A 1007 -46.66 -2.51 8.45
CA GLN A 1007 -47.14 -3.18 9.65
C GLN A 1007 -47.43 -2.09 10.68
N ASP A 1008 -48.71 -1.69 10.79
CA ASP A 1008 -49.22 -0.89 11.88
C ASP A 1008 -48.82 -1.58 13.21
N GLY A 1009 -47.78 -1.08 13.89
CA GLY A 1009 -47.28 -1.67 15.14
C GLY A 1009 -45.77 -1.57 15.35
N CYS A 1010 -44.97 -1.38 14.29
CA CYS A 1010 -43.56 -1.06 14.43
C CYS A 1010 -43.39 0.36 15.00
N SER A 1011 -42.98 0.45 16.26
CA SER A 1011 -42.56 1.69 16.92
C SER A 1011 -41.13 1.52 17.41
N PRO A 1012 -40.33 2.58 17.55
CA PRO A 1012 -39.06 2.51 18.28
C PRO A 1012 -39.36 1.96 19.68
N GLY A 1013 -39.09 0.66 19.87
CA GLY A 1013 -39.32 -0.03 21.13
C GLY A 1013 -38.45 0.60 22.20
N ALA A 1014 -38.91 0.62 23.45
CA ALA A 1014 -38.08 1.12 24.55
C ALA A 1014 -36.75 0.35 24.56
N PRO A 1015 -35.59 1.04 24.62
CA PRO A 1015 -34.29 0.38 24.66
C PRO A 1015 -34.28 -0.65 25.79
N ILE A 1016 -33.68 -1.81 25.53
CA ILE A 1016 -33.39 -2.80 26.57
C ILE A 1016 -32.47 -2.09 27.55
N ASP A 1017 -32.97 -1.80 28.76
CA ASP A 1017 -32.20 -1.27 29.88
C ASP A 1017 -31.03 -2.22 30.16
N PRO A 1018 -29.79 -1.92 29.75
CA PRO A 1018 -28.65 -2.63 30.28
C PRO A 1018 -28.53 -2.08 31.70
N GLU A 1019 -28.94 -2.84 32.71
CA GLU A 1019 -28.76 -2.40 34.10
C GLU A 1019 -27.34 -1.83 34.25
N PRO A 1020 -27.19 -0.53 34.57
CA PRO A 1020 -25.89 0.07 34.64
C PRO A 1020 -25.12 -0.64 35.74
N ILE A 1021 -23.98 -1.24 35.37
CA ILE A 1021 -22.97 -1.62 36.34
C ILE A 1021 -22.48 -0.30 36.92
N ASP A 1022 -23.02 0.06 38.09
CA ASP A 1022 -22.64 1.23 38.87
C ASP A 1022 -21.11 1.21 39.06
N PRO A 1023 -20.35 2.14 38.44
CA PRO A 1023 -18.95 2.24 38.77
C PRO A 1023 -18.88 2.81 40.18
N GLU A 1024 -18.59 1.96 41.18
CA GLU A 1024 -18.26 2.47 42.50
C GLU A 1024 -17.12 3.49 42.33
N PRO A 1025 -17.27 4.74 42.80
CA PRO A 1025 -16.22 5.74 42.67
C PRO A 1025 -15.01 5.29 43.49
N ILE A 1026 -13.89 5.03 42.81
CA ILE A 1026 -12.60 4.90 43.47
C ILE A 1026 -12.21 6.31 43.92
N ASP A 1027 -12.34 6.55 45.22
CA ASP A 1027 -11.87 7.75 45.90
C ASP A 1027 -10.33 7.86 45.77
N PRO A 1028 -9.79 8.93 45.17
CA PRO A 1028 -8.34 9.10 45.07
C PRO A 1028 -7.82 9.72 46.36
N GLU A 1029 -7.60 8.90 47.40
CA GLU A 1029 -6.72 9.32 48.49
C GLU A 1029 -5.25 9.03 48.13
N PRO A 1030 -4.35 10.03 48.21
CA PRO A 1030 -2.93 9.84 47.94
C PRO A 1030 -2.26 9.14 49.13
N ILE A 1031 -1.71 7.95 48.91
CA ILE A 1031 -0.85 7.26 49.88
C ILE A 1031 0.60 7.71 49.65
N ASP A 1032 1.14 8.39 50.65
CA ASP A 1032 2.56 8.77 50.80
C ASP A 1032 3.44 7.51 50.99
N PRO A 1033 4.56 7.34 50.26
CA PRO A 1033 5.40 6.17 50.42
C PRO A 1033 6.45 6.39 51.53
N GLU A 1034 6.33 5.68 52.65
CA GLU A 1034 7.48 5.43 53.53
C GLU A 1034 8.20 4.11 53.13
N PRO A 1035 9.55 4.08 53.16
CA PRO A 1035 10.34 2.95 52.69
C PRO A 1035 10.57 1.90 53.78
N ILE A 1036 10.50 0.62 53.42
CA ILE A 1036 10.96 -0.49 54.27
C ILE A 1036 12.04 -1.28 53.52
N ASP A 1037 13.21 -1.35 54.15
CA ASP A 1037 14.44 -2.08 53.80
C ASP A 1037 14.23 -3.62 53.88
N PRO A 1038 15.02 -4.45 53.16
CA PRO A 1038 14.74 -5.86 52.95
C PRO A 1038 15.48 -6.77 53.92
N GLU A 1039 14.90 -7.93 54.22
CA GLU A 1039 15.61 -9.18 54.55
C GLU A 1039 14.64 -10.36 54.31
N PRO A 1040 15.10 -11.51 53.78
CA PRO A 1040 15.82 -12.45 54.64
C PRO A 1040 16.88 -13.35 53.96
N ALA A 1041 17.84 -13.79 54.76
CA ALA A 1041 18.59 -15.03 54.54
C ALA A 1041 18.58 -15.88 55.83
N ASP A 1042 18.00 -17.08 55.77
CA ASP A 1042 18.71 -18.34 56.04
C ASP A 1042 17.78 -19.57 56.13
N ARG A 1043 18.08 -20.52 55.23
CA ARG A 1043 18.34 -21.96 55.44
C ARG A 1043 17.73 -22.72 56.64
N ASP A 1044 17.03 -23.81 56.33
CA ASP A 1044 17.49 -25.21 56.43
C ASP A 1044 16.29 -26.18 56.57
N GLY A 1045 16.40 -27.41 56.02
CA GLY A 1045 15.69 -28.56 56.60
C GLY A 1045 15.05 -29.61 55.69
N ASP A 1046 15.89 -30.36 54.95
CA ASP A 1046 16.00 -31.83 54.99
C ASP A 1046 14.87 -32.80 54.51
N ALA A 1047 15.37 -33.76 53.70
CA ALA A 1047 15.15 -35.22 53.76
C ALA A 1047 14.13 -35.97 52.87
N SER A 1048 14.75 -36.87 52.05
CA SER A 1048 14.40 -38.26 51.72
C SER A 1048 13.37 -38.51 50.61
N GLY A 1049 13.51 -39.45 49.66
CA GLY A 1049 14.42 -40.56 49.30
C GLY A 1049 13.89 -41.08 47.92
N ALA A 1050 14.46 -42.00 47.14
CA ALA A 1050 15.46 -43.04 47.31
C ALA A 1050 15.95 -43.52 45.92
N ASP A 1051 17.14 -44.16 45.94
CA ASP A 1051 17.81 -45.08 45.00
C ASP A 1051 17.02 -45.68 43.81
N ARG A 1052 17.47 -45.58 42.53
CA ARG A 1052 18.55 -46.34 41.80
C ARG A 1052 18.19 -47.83 41.49
N PRO A 1053 18.83 -48.56 40.54
CA PRO A 1053 19.75 -48.19 39.43
C PRO A 1053 19.63 -49.03 38.11
N GLY A 1054 20.45 -48.67 37.10
CA GLY A 1054 21.18 -49.63 36.23
C GLY A 1054 20.73 -49.63 34.74
N ALA A 1055 21.51 -49.30 33.70
CA ALA A 1055 22.92 -49.51 33.29
C ALA A 1055 23.02 -50.42 32.04
N GLY A 1056 23.11 -49.79 30.84
CA GLY A 1056 23.85 -50.17 29.60
C GLY A 1056 23.53 -51.49 28.87
N PRO A 1057 24.21 -51.80 27.72
CA PRO A 1057 25.07 -50.96 26.88
C PRO A 1057 24.96 -51.18 25.32
N THR A 1058 25.63 -50.29 24.56
CA THR A 1058 26.40 -50.50 23.30
C THR A 1058 25.77 -50.92 21.95
N GLN A 1059 26.06 -50.10 20.93
CA GLN A 1059 26.95 -50.35 19.75
C GLN A 1059 26.38 -50.24 18.31
N ALA A 1060 27.03 -49.35 17.55
CA ALA A 1060 27.59 -49.49 16.20
C ALA A 1060 26.67 -49.59 14.96
N GLY A 1061 26.98 -48.75 13.95
CA GLY A 1061 26.74 -49.07 12.54
C GLY A 1061 26.66 -47.89 11.57
N LEU A 1062 27.81 -47.35 11.13
CA LEU A 1062 27.94 -46.74 9.79
C LEU A 1062 28.00 -47.86 8.73
N PRO A 1063 27.64 -47.61 7.46
CA PRO A 1063 28.69 -47.20 6.49
C PRO A 1063 28.27 -46.24 5.36
N ALA A 1064 29.21 -45.35 5.02
CA ALA A 1064 29.82 -45.09 3.70
C ALA A 1064 28.99 -44.62 2.47
N THR A 1065 29.21 -43.35 2.12
CA THR A 1065 29.71 -42.79 0.84
C THR A 1065 29.27 -43.39 -0.50
N ARG A 1066 28.77 -42.51 -1.39
CA ARG A 1066 29.10 -42.56 -2.83
C ARG A 1066 29.00 -41.17 -3.48
N GLU A 1067 30.15 -40.64 -3.89
CA GLU A 1067 30.28 -39.56 -4.88
C GLU A 1067 29.96 -40.08 -6.30
N GLY A 1068 29.56 -39.17 -7.20
CA GLY A 1068 29.57 -39.41 -8.65
C GLY A 1068 28.83 -38.36 -9.50
N ASP A 1069 29.59 -37.39 -10.00
CA ASP A 1069 29.55 -36.72 -11.32
C ASP A 1069 28.29 -35.97 -11.85
N SER A 1070 28.41 -34.63 -11.82
CA SER A 1070 28.55 -33.69 -12.95
C SER A 1070 27.66 -33.78 -14.21
N SER A 1071 27.01 -32.63 -14.47
CA SER A 1071 26.98 -31.86 -15.74
C SER A 1071 25.58 -31.60 -16.37
N PRO A 1072 25.38 -30.43 -17.01
CA PRO A 1072 24.12 -29.71 -17.09
C PRO A 1072 23.43 -29.82 -18.46
N GLY A 1073 22.12 -29.57 -18.51
CA GLY A 1073 21.35 -29.62 -19.76
C GLY A 1073 20.08 -28.78 -19.74
N ALA A 1074 20.21 -27.56 -20.28
CA ALA A 1074 19.22 -26.78 -21.04
C ALA A 1074 17.83 -26.53 -20.44
N LEU A 1075 17.67 -25.30 -19.91
CA LEU A 1075 16.42 -24.54 -19.87
C LEU A 1075 16.00 -24.15 -21.29
N ALA A 1076 14.74 -24.40 -21.64
CA ALA A 1076 14.06 -23.75 -22.76
C ALA A 1076 12.55 -23.70 -22.50
N ASP A 1077 12.04 -22.47 -22.43
CA ASP A 1077 10.69 -21.99 -22.71
C ASP A 1077 9.47 -22.80 -22.25
N SER A 1078 8.79 -22.24 -21.24
CA SER A 1078 7.33 -22.42 -21.10
C SER A 1078 6.66 -21.16 -20.56
N GLY A 1079 6.82 -20.02 -21.25
CA GLY A 1079 6.14 -18.75 -20.97
C GLY A 1079 4.67 -18.66 -21.43
N ALA A 1080 3.93 -19.77 -21.49
CA ALA A 1080 2.60 -19.79 -22.14
C ALA A 1080 1.48 -20.49 -21.35
N SER A 1081 1.68 -20.89 -20.09
CA SER A 1081 0.65 -21.61 -19.31
C SER A 1081 0.13 -20.89 -18.06
N ILE A 1082 0.69 -19.72 -17.72
CA ILE A 1082 0.26 -18.91 -16.56
C ILE A 1082 -0.96 -18.02 -16.90
N ALA A 1083 -1.12 -17.67 -18.18
CA ALA A 1083 -2.17 -16.76 -18.65
C ALA A 1083 -3.62 -17.31 -18.56
N LEU A 1084 -3.81 -18.61 -18.30
CA LEU A 1084 -5.16 -19.21 -18.28
C LEU A 1084 -5.71 -19.41 -16.87
N ALA A 1085 -4.88 -19.40 -15.81
CA ALA A 1085 -5.35 -19.67 -14.44
C ALA A 1085 -5.89 -18.40 -13.76
N MET A 1086 -5.17 -17.27 -13.85
CA MET A 1086 -5.63 -15.98 -13.30
C MET A 1086 -6.80 -15.38 -14.12
N LEU A 1087 -6.79 -15.57 -15.44
CA LEU A 1087 -7.90 -15.12 -16.30
C LEU A 1087 -9.22 -15.86 -15.99
N VAL A 1088 -9.17 -17.08 -15.45
CA VAL A 1088 -10.38 -17.87 -15.12
C VAL A 1088 -11.03 -17.42 -13.83
N ALA A 1089 -10.29 -16.85 -12.87
CA ALA A 1089 -10.87 -16.20 -11.69
C ALA A 1089 -11.50 -14.84 -12.08
N THR A 1090 -10.83 -14.04 -12.92
CA THR A 1090 -11.34 -12.73 -13.36
C THR A 1090 -12.50 -12.83 -14.38
N LEU A 1091 -12.54 -13.87 -15.22
CA LEU A 1091 -13.67 -14.11 -16.15
C LEU A 1091 -14.95 -14.61 -15.45
N LEU A 1092 -14.87 -15.12 -14.22
CA LEU A 1092 -16.06 -15.47 -13.44
C LEU A 1092 -16.75 -14.24 -12.84
N VAL A 1093 -16.03 -13.13 -12.67
CA VAL A 1093 -16.56 -11.90 -12.05
C VAL A 1093 -16.97 -10.83 -13.09
N SER A 1094 -16.52 -10.93 -14.34
CA SER A 1094 -16.75 -9.88 -15.37
C SER A 1094 -17.68 -10.25 -16.54
N GLY A 1095 -18.38 -11.39 -16.51
CA GLY A 1095 -19.39 -11.65 -17.54
C GLY A 1095 -20.17 -12.94 -17.37
N GLY A 1096 -21.49 -12.82 -17.26
CA GLY A 1096 -22.41 -13.96 -17.31
C GLY A 1096 -22.26 -14.76 -18.62
N LEU A 1097 -21.52 -15.87 -18.58
CA LEU A 1097 -21.56 -16.90 -19.61
C LEU A 1097 -21.76 -18.28 -18.99
N ILE A 1098 -23.00 -18.78 -19.05
CA ILE A 1098 -23.35 -20.16 -18.74
C ILE A 1098 -22.64 -21.09 -19.75
N VAL A 1099 -21.48 -21.64 -19.39
CA VAL A 1099 -20.84 -22.72 -20.18
C VAL A 1099 -21.34 -24.07 -19.66
N ARG A 1100 -22.39 -24.59 -20.30
CA ARG A 1100 -22.74 -26.02 -20.19
C ARG A 1100 -21.60 -26.88 -20.75
N ARG A 1101 -20.81 -27.50 -19.88
CA ARG A 1101 -19.79 -28.50 -20.24
C ARG A 1101 -20.47 -29.71 -20.93
N ARG A 1102 -20.23 -29.90 -22.23
CA ARG A 1102 -20.40 -31.21 -22.89
C ARG A 1102 -19.13 -32.02 -22.67
N VAL A 1103 -19.26 -33.11 -21.93
CA VAL A 1103 -18.25 -34.16 -21.80
C VAL A 1103 -18.03 -34.83 -23.17
N GLY A 1104 -16.78 -34.92 -23.61
CA GLY A 1104 -16.39 -35.62 -24.83
C GLY A 1104 -14.89 -35.95 -24.85
N GLU A 1105 -14.59 -37.20 -24.53
CA GLU A 1105 -13.32 -37.94 -24.60
C GLU A 1105 -12.30 -37.47 -25.67
N ARG A 1106 -11.07 -37.11 -25.23
CA ARG A 1106 -9.83 -37.90 -25.43
C ARG A 1106 -8.59 -37.21 -24.90
#